data_AF-A0A2N2VID6-F1
#
_entry.id   AF-A0A2N2VID6-F1
#
_cell.length_a   1.000
_cell.length_b   1.000
_cell.length_c   1.000
_cell.angle_alpha   90.00
_cell.angle_beta   90.00
_cell.angle_gamma   90.00
#
_symmetry.space_group_name_H-M   'P 1'
#
loop_
_entity.id
_entity.type
_entity.pdbx_description
1 polymer ?
#
loop_
_entity_poly.entity_id
_entity_poly.type
_entity_poly.pdbx_seq_one_letter_code
_entity_poly.pdbx_strand_id
1 'polypeptide(L)'
;MFDRITNRLLSPTTSLYIIGLMMSLPFVIPSQGMPIASFYSEWLAGVLGLLALLPLLKRSSWQPLDIPRIALLFPAFIVLIMAQWLLGMLHSAQYALLAASYLIWAFFLAILGNHLRRQHGWEHIITTLAWFVLAGGLLNGLMALLQLPVFNGMLADLLPQAQGYGAFAKASHYTSYITLALVSAFYLYSRGHLKTIVAILAVPALILMLALPGLQSVWGYLLAVLLLAVLLRSKVVHQQAWRAQVEQAQSRRLLRIALVALPLFALAQLLFTYVVEPLPAVAAQTLDESVAVSGLSVYLHLWRESWQLFLQAPWLGIGLGQLRWETFNTFNEGLAQGLPAMFGNTQNMLMQLLVETGIVGVLLLLVGLACWLRAIAWRHLAFSGWWLLAVLAVIGIHAMFEFSLWFTCFLGIAAFLLGAGDERTSQVRIAFSGRALVVTVLVMGAVHLGSILIGYQVLQRWLMPVMEGEVADGKFTPDQEQSMFDQLNWVRSKTLLSPYADILYARLLAPDETMLQEKIDITQSALQFMPTRAAAYRYPLLLVLNGQPDEGIRQLRNALVVFPGSFTKQLRDLPFQYWQLYVELLQEAKPKLNILEKQPTPEAQSEAVGAATLKSKAVGAATQQEAEDSAALQDAGDEEKIETPAADIEESAAEN
;
A
#
# COMPACT_ATOMS: atom_id res chain seq x y z
N MET A 1 -3.13 -11.29 42.80
CA MET A 1 -2.28 -11.36 41.59
C MET A 1 -2.94 -10.64 40.41
N PHE A 2 -4.20 -10.95 40.10
CA PHE A 2 -5.00 -10.28 39.07
C PHE A 2 -5.01 -8.75 39.17
N ASP A 3 -5.26 -8.17 40.35
CA ASP A 3 -5.29 -6.71 40.52
C ASP A 3 -3.95 -6.00 40.24
N ARG A 4 -2.83 -6.68 40.45
CA ARG A 4 -1.50 -6.11 40.12
C ARG A 4 -1.26 -6.14 38.62
N ILE A 5 -1.71 -7.19 37.95
CA ILE A 5 -1.59 -7.35 36.49
C ILE A 5 -2.49 -6.34 35.78
N THR A 6 -3.77 -6.23 36.18
CA THR A 6 -4.70 -5.24 35.62
C THR A 6 -4.22 -3.81 35.87
N ASN A 7 -3.72 -3.48 37.06
CA ASN A 7 -3.18 -2.15 37.31
C ASN A 7 -1.96 -1.80 36.46
N ARG A 8 -1.09 -2.79 36.16
CA ARG A 8 0.04 -2.61 35.25
C ARG A 8 -0.42 -2.44 33.80
N LEU A 9 -1.33 -3.29 33.31
CA LEU A 9 -1.87 -3.19 31.94
C LEU A 9 -2.60 -1.88 31.69
N LEU A 10 -3.35 -1.40 32.67
CA LEU A 10 -4.06 -0.12 32.63
C LEU A 10 -3.14 1.08 32.95
N SER A 11 -1.82 0.87 33.01
CA SER A 11 -0.89 1.95 33.35
C SER A 11 -0.61 2.83 32.12
N PRO A 12 -0.55 4.15 32.29
CA PRO A 12 -0.14 5.08 31.24
C PRO A 12 1.24 4.76 30.64
N THR A 13 2.15 4.26 31.47
CA THR A 13 3.50 3.87 31.05
C THR A 13 3.46 2.69 30.09
N THR A 14 2.70 1.64 30.41
CA THR A 14 2.52 0.49 29.51
C THR A 14 1.90 0.92 28.18
N SER A 15 0.91 1.80 28.21
CA SER A 15 0.32 2.35 26.98
C SER A 15 1.33 3.15 26.14
N LEU A 16 2.18 3.96 26.75
CA LEU A 16 3.26 4.66 26.03
C LEU A 16 4.21 3.68 25.33
N TYR A 17 4.58 2.57 25.99
CA TYR A 17 5.40 1.53 25.39
C TYR A 17 4.66 0.80 24.24
N ILE A 18 3.36 0.52 24.39
CA ILE A 18 2.55 -0.07 23.31
C ILE A 18 2.45 0.88 22.12
N ILE A 19 2.28 2.20 22.33
CA ILE A 19 2.35 3.19 21.25
C ILE A 19 3.75 3.19 20.63
N GLY A 20 4.81 3.14 21.42
CA GLY A 20 6.17 2.97 20.91
C GLY A 20 6.31 1.76 19.99
N LEU A 21 5.77 0.61 20.39
CA LEU A 21 5.72 -0.61 19.56
C LEU A 21 4.84 -0.42 18.32
N MET A 22 3.72 0.28 18.41
CA MET A 22 2.86 0.61 17.26
C MET A 22 3.61 1.45 16.22
N MET A 23 4.49 2.35 16.68
CA MET A 23 5.31 3.20 15.80
C MET A 23 6.53 2.46 15.24
N SER A 24 6.86 1.24 15.70
CA SER A 24 8.06 0.53 15.28
C SER A 24 7.81 -0.84 14.67
N LEU A 25 7.08 -1.71 15.36
CA LEU A 25 6.92 -3.12 15.01
C LEU A 25 6.23 -3.34 13.65
N PRO A 26 5.16 -2.60 13.27
CA PRO A 26 4.54 -2.73 11.95
C PRO A 26 5.49 -2.47 10.77
N PHE A 27 6.58 -1.73 11.00
CA PHE A 27 7.59 -1.39 9.99
C PHE A 27 8.75 -2.37 9.94
N VAL A 28 8.71 -3.45 10.72
CA VAL A 28 9.78 -4.45 10.79
C VAL A 28 9.28 -5.85 10.40
N ILE A 29 7.98 -6.14 10.43
CA ILE A 29 7.47 -7.48 10.08
C ILE A 29 7.43 -7.65 8.54
N PRO A 30 8.23 -8.57 7.97
CA PRO A 30 8.21 -8.86 6.54
C PRO A 30 7.08 -9.86 6.27
N SER A 31 5.85 -9.39 6.15
CA SER A 31 4.71 -10.25 5.83
C SER A 31 3.91 -9.62 4.71
N GLN A 32 4.24 -10.01 3.48
CA GLN A 32 3.50 -9.63 2.28
C GLN A 32 2.54 -10.74 1.91
N GLY A 33 1.31 -10.38 1.56
CA GLY A 33 0.36 -11.31 0.99
C GLY A 33 -0.62 -10.58 0.11
N MET A 34 -1.07 -11.24 -0.95
CA MET A 34 -2.22 -10.77 -1.72
C MET A 34 -3.50 -11.25 -1.00
N PRO A 35 -4.62 -10.50 -1.07
CA PRO A 35 -4.88 -9.36 -1.96
C PRO A 35 -4.44 -7.97 -1.43
N ILE A 36 -3.99 -7.86 -0.18
CA ILE A 36 -3.60 -6.57 0.44
C ILE A 36 -2.18 -6.69 0.99
N ALA A 37 -1.18 -6.18 0.26
CA ALA A 37 0.22 -6.36 0.61
C ALA A 37 0.60 -5.85 2.01
N SER A 38 0.00 -4.74 2.45
CA SER A 38 0.26 -4.09 3.76
C SER A 38 -0.56 -4.67 4.92
N PHE A 39 -1.38 -5.69 4.69
CA PHE A 39 -2.43 -6.12 5.61
C PHE A 39 -1.93 -6.38 7.03
N TYR A 40 -0.92 -7.23 7.18
CA TYR A 40 -0.44 -7.66 8.49
C TYR A 40 0.21 -6.52 9.29
N SER A 41 0.95 -5.63 8.61
CA SER A 41 1.50 -4.42 9.23
C SER A 41 0.40 -3.50 9.73
N GLU A 42 -0.63 -3.26 8.91
CA GLU A 42 -1.76 -2.43 9.27
C GLU A 42 -2.61 -3.03 10.39
N TRP A 43 -2.87 -4.33 10.31
CA TRP A 43 -3.57 -5.07 11.34
C TRP A 43 -2.84 -5.00 12.68
N LEU A 44 -1.51 -5.19 12.68
CA LEU A 44 -0.71 -5.06 13.89
C LEU A 44 -0.72 -3.65 14.46
N ALA A 45 -0.64 -2.62 13.61
CA ALA A 45 -0.79 -1.23 14.06
C ALA A 45 -2.16 -1.01 14.70
N GLY A 46 -3.23 -1.52 14.08
CA GLY A 46 -4.59 -1.49 14.62
C GLY A 46 -4.70 -2.16 15.99
N VAL A 47 -4.17 -3.38 16.14
CA VAL A 47 -4.16 -4.13 17.41
C VAL A 47 -3.39 -3.39 18.49
N LEU A 48 -2.16 -2.94 18.20
CA LEU A 48 -1.34 -2.21 19.16
C LEU A 48 -1.99 -0.88 19.56
N GLY A 49 -2.55 -0.15 18.59
CA GLY A 49 -3.30 1.08 18.87
C GLY A 49 -4.53 0.83 19.75
N LEU A 50 -5.27 -0.26 19.51
CA LEU A 50 -6.43 -0.64 20.31
C LEU A 50 -6.02 -1.03 21.74
N LEU A 51 -4.97 -1.84 21.89
CA LEU A 51 -4.40 -2.21 23.19
C LEU A 51 -3.84 -0.99 23.95
N ALA A 52 -3.33 0.01 23.25
CA ALA A 52 -2.85 1.23 23.87
C ALA A 52 -3.97 2.05 24.54
N LEU A 53 -5.24 1.86 24.17
CA LEU A 53 -6.39 2.56 24.78
C LEU A 53 -6.74 2.05 26.17
N LEU A 54 -6.17 0.94 26.64
CA LEU A 54 -6.49 0.32 27.93
C LEU A 54 -6.50 1.29 29.14
N PRO A 55 -5.56 2.25 29.31
CA PRO A 55 -5.62 3.19 30.43
C PRO A 55 -6.87 4.08 30.44
N LEU A 56 -7.52 4.27 29.29
CA LEU A 56 -8.78 4.99 29.19
C LEU A 56 -9.96 4.21 29.82
N LEU A 57 -9.79 2.95 30.23
CA LEU A 57 -10.83 2.25 31.00
C LEU A 57 -10.95 2.77 32.45
N LYS A 58 -9.95 3.48 32.97
CA LYS A 58 -9.99 4.05 34.32
C LYS A 58 -10.96 5.22 34.39
N ARG A 59 -11.80 5.25 35.44
CA ARG A 59 -12.76 6.34 35.67
C ARG A 59 -12.07 7.70 35.80
N SER A 60 -10.88 7.73 36.40
CA SER A 60 -10.05 8.93 36.53
C SER A 60 -9.67 9.57 35.19
N SER A 61 -9.68 8.80 34.10
CA SER A 61 -9.33 9.31 32.76
C SER A 61 -10.41 10.19 32.14
N TRP A 62 -11.63 10.20 32.70
CA TRP A 62 -12.81 10.89 32.16
C TRP A 62 -13.34 12.03 33.04
N GLN A 63 -12.63 12.39 34.11
CA GLN A 63 -13.10 13.38 35.09
C GLN A 63 -12.03 14.46 35.35
N PRO A 64 -12.04 15.60 34.63
CA PRO A 64 -12.83 15.88 33.42
C PRO A 64 -12.24 15.24 32.17
N LEU A 65 -13.08 14.94 31.17
CA LEU A 65 -12.62 14.56 29.85
C LEU A 65 -12.18 15.82 29.09
N ASP A 66 -10.89 15.88 28.80
CA ASP A 66 -10.29 16.90 27.94
C ASP A 66 -10.08 16.32 26.54
N ILE A 67 -10.88 16.81 25.58
CA ILE A 67 -10.75 16.40 24.18
C ILE A 67 -9.85 17.42 23.48
N PRO A 68 -8.69 17.03 22.91
CA PRO A 68 -7.90 17.94 22.09
C PRO A 68 -8.73 18.39 20.89
N ARG A 69 -8.75 19.68 20.58
CA ARG A 69 -9.62 20.24 19.52
C ARG A 69 -9.38 19.60 18.16
N ILE A 70 -8.14 19.25 17.82
CA ILE A 70 -7.82 18.56 16.57
C ILE A 70 -8.47 17.18 16.46
N ALA A 71 -8.79 16.52 17.59
CA ALA A 71 -9.49 15.25 17.53
C ALA A 71 -10.90 15.40 16.94
N LEU A 72 -11.52 16.58 17.01
CA LEU A 72 -12.83 16.83 16.38
C LEU A 72 -12.82 16.76 14.85
N LEU A 73 -11.63 16.76 14.24
CA LEU A 73 -11.47 16.53 12.80
C LEU A 73 -12.01 15.15 12.39
N PHE A 74 -11.71 14.11 13.16
CA PHE A 74 -12.10 12.74 12.86
C PHE A 74 -13.63 12.52 12.85
N PRO A 75 -14.41 12.91 13.89
CA PRO A 75 -15.86 12.82 13.83
C PRO A 75 -16.48 13.73 12.76
N ALA A 76 -15.87 14.87 12.41
CA ALA A 76 -16.34 15.69 11.30
C ALA A 76 -16.25 14.93 9.95
N PHE A 77 -15.15 14.21 9.71
CA PHE A 77 -15.04 13.32 8.55
C PHE A 77 -16.01 12.13 8.61
N ILE A 78 -16.25 11.54 9.79
CA ILE A 78 -17.26 10.49 9.94
C ILE A 78 -18.63 11.00 9.50
N VAL A 79 -19.04 12.19 9.96
CA VAL A 79 -20.32 12.80 9.55
C VAL A 79 -20.39 13.00 8.04
N LEU A 80 -19.30 13.46 7.41
CA LEU A 80 -19.23 13.63 5.96
C LEU A 80 -19.39 12.30 5.21
N ILE A 81 -18.70 11.24 5.65
CA ILE A 81 -18.77 9.91 5.05
C ILE A 81 -20.16 9.31 5.22
N MET A 82 -20.77 9.44 6.40
CA MET A 82 -22.14 8.98 6.64
C MET A 82 -23.14 9.75 5.79
N ALA A 83 -22.93 11.06 5.58
CA ALA A 83 -23.77 11.85 4.68
C ALA A 83 -23.65 11.36 3.23
N GLN A 84 -22.43 11.13 2.72
CA GLN A 84 -22.23 10.55 1.39
C GLN A 84 -22.88 9.16 1.26
N TRP A 85 -22.80 8.33 2.29
CA TRP A 85 -23.44 7.01 2.30
C TRP A 85 -24.98 7.12 2.23
N LEU A 86 -25.59 8.00 3.02
CA LEU A 86 -27.04 8.24 2.96
C LEU A 86 -27.50 8.80 1.61
N LEU A 87 -26.61 9.49 0.88
CA LEU A 87 -26.86 9.98 -0.47
C LEU A 87 -26.60 8.94 -1.56
N GLY A 88 -26.22 7.70 -1.21
CA GLY A 88 -25.94 6.63 -2.17
C GLY A 88 -24.64 6.81 -2.97
N MET A 89 -23.71 7.65 -2.48
CA MET A 89 -22.46 7.97 -3.18
C MET A 89 -21.35 6.94 -2.91
N LEU A 90 -21.48 6.14 -1.84
CA LEU A 90 -20.49 5.12 -1.49
C LEU A 90 -20.85 3.76 -2.08
N HIS A 91 -19.82 2.98 -2.40
CA HIS A 91 -19.96 1.62 -2.93
C HIS A 91 -20.85 0.72 -2.05
N SER A 92 -20.66 0.73 -0.72
CA SER A 92 -21.43 -0.09 0.20
C SER A 92 -21.44 0.45 1.63
N ALA A 93 -22.40 -0.01 2.44
CA ALA A 93 -22.45 0.30 3.87
C ALA A 93 -21.23 -0.26 4.62
N GLN A 94 -20.74 -1.44 4.21
CA GLN A 94 -19.54 -2.05 4.76
C GLN A 94 -18.31 -1.17 4.55
N TYR A 95 -18.18 -0.56 3.36
CA TYR A 95 -17.09 0.37 3.07
C TYR A 95 -17.18 1.65 3.91
N ALA A 96 -18.40 2.21 4.08
CA ALA A 96 -18.63 3.36 4.95
C ALA A 96 -18.25 3.06 6.42
N LEU A 97 -18.63 1.89 6.92
CA LEU A 97 -18.29 1.42 8.27
C LEU A 97 -16.79 1.18 8.45
N LEU A 98 -16.11 0.68 7.41
CA LEU A 98 -14.66 0.49 7.41
C LEU A 98 -13.95 1.84 7.53
N ALA A 99 -14.31 2.81 6.70
CA ALA A 99 -13.73 4.15 6.79
C ALA A 99 -14.02 4.82 8.15
N ALA A 100 -15.24 4.67 8.67
CA ALA A 100 -15.60 5.16 9.99
C ALA A 100 -14.79 4.49 11.12
N SER A 101 -14.50 3.19 11.02
CA SER A 101 -13.73 2.48 12.06
C SER A 101 -12.30 3.01 12.18
N TYR A 102 -11.64 3.31 11.06
CA TYR A 102 -10.33 3.97 11.04
C TYR A 102 -10.35 5.35 11.69
N LEU A 103 -11.37 6.17 11.39
CA LEU A 103 -11.51 7.51 11.97
C LEU A 103 -11.86 7.48 13.46
N ILE A 104 -12.70 6.53 13.90
CA ILE A 104 -12.98 6.31 15.32
C ILE A 104 -11.68 5.91 16.05
N TRP A 105 -10.93 4.98 15.49
CA TRP A 105 -9.65 4.57 16.06
C TRP A 105 -8.67 5.75 16.18
N ALA A 106 -8.53 6.55 15.11
CA ALA A 106 -7.71 7.76 15.11
C ALA A 106 -8.18 8.81 16.13
N PHE A 107 -9.49 9.00 16.29
CA PHE A 107 -10.08 9.87 17.31
C PHE A 107 -9.64 9.48 18.73
N PHE A 108 -9.73 8.18 19.07
CA PHE A 108 -9.30 7.69 20.37
C PHE A 108 -7.79 7.76 20.58
N LEU A 109 -6.98 7.53 19.54
CA LEU A 109 -5.54 7.73 19.61
C LEU A 109 -5.15 9.19 19.86
N ALA A 110 -5.86 10.16 19.27
CA ALA A 110 -5.64 11.57 19.53
C ALA A 110 -5.96 11.93 21.00
N ILE A 111 -7.08 11.42 21.53
CA ILE A 111 -7.42 11.58 22.96
C ILE A 111 -6.34 10.94 23.83
N LEU A 112 -5.89 9.73 23.49
CA LEU A 112 -4.83 9.04 24.22
C LEU A 112 -3.53 9.84 24.23
N GLY A 113 -3.13 10.41 23.08
CA GLY A 113 -1.94 11.24 22.96
C GLY A 113 -1.97 12.43 23.94
N ASN A 114 -3.09 13.15 24.00
CA ASN A 114 -3.27 14.24 24.96
C ASN A 114 -3.25 13.74 26.41
N HIS A 115 -3.93 12.62 26.68
CA HIS A 115 -4.00 12.01 28.01
C HIS A 115 -2.62 11.63 28.54
N LEU A 116 -1.81 10.94 27.72
CA LEU A 116 -0.45 10.55 28.10
C LEU A 116 0.42 11.78 28.33
N ARG A 117 0.32 12.82 27.47
CA ARG A 117 1.10 14.07 27.63
C ARG A 117 0.89 14.70 29.00
N ARG A 118 -0.34 14.69 29.50
CA ARG A 118 -0.67 15.26 30.81
C ARG A 118 -0.12 14.46 31.97
N GLN A 119 0.05 13.15 31.80
CA GLN A 119 0.50 12.26 32.87
C GLN A 119 2.02 12.13 32.94
N HIS A 120 2.70 12.05 31.80
CA HIS A 120 4.15 11.83 31.72
C HIS A 120 4.95 13.08 31.39
N GLY A 121 4.28 14.14 30.95
CA GLY A 121 4.93 15.31 30.39
C GLY A 121 5.42 15.06 28.96
N TRP A 122 5.67 16.17 28.27
CA TRP A 122 5.91 16.17 26.83
C TRP A 122 7.27 15.55 26.45
N GLU A 123 8.31 15.88 27.21
CA GLU A 123 9.66 15.41 26.94
C GLU A 123 9.81 13.90 27.10
N HIS A 124 9.22 13.32 28.15
CA HIS A 124 9.31 11.88 28.41
C HIS A 124 8.67 11.06 27.29
N ILE A 125 7.50 11.49 26.80
CA ILE A 125 6.81 10.82 25.68
C ILE A 125 7.68 10.84 24.45
N ILE A 126 8.13 12.03 24.03
CA ILE A 126 8.86 12.15 22.77
C ILE A 126 10.21 11.45 22.83
N THR A 127 10.93 11.55 23.95
CA THR A 127 12.18 10.80 24.12
C THR A 127 11.94 9.29 24.04
N THR A 128 10.86 8.78 24.65
CA THR A 128 10.51 7.35 24.57
C THR A 128 10.18 6.96 23.13
N LEU A 129 9.28 7.68 22.46
CA LEU A 129 8.87 7.38 21.09
C LEU A 129 10.03 7.50 20.09
N ALA A 130 10.90 8.50 20.25
CA ALA A 130 12.10 8.66 19.42
C ALA A 130 13.03 7.44 19.51
N TRP A 131 13.18 6.82 20.69
CA TRP A 131 13.94 5.57 20.81
C TRP A 131 13.29 4.40 20.06
N PHE A 132 11.96 4.25 20.15
CA PHE A 132 11.24 3.21 19.41
C PHE A 132 11.34 3.38 17.90
N VAL A 133 11.12 4.60 17.39
CA VAL A 133 11.21 4.91 15.97
C VAL A 133 12.64 4.74 15.46
N LEU A 134 13.65 5.16 16.23
CA LEU A 134 15.06 4.93 15.89
C LEU A 134 15.39 3.44 15.82
N ALA A 135 14.99 2.66 16.82
CA ALA A 135 15.23 1.22 16.84
C ALA A 135 14.53 0.52 15.66
N GLY A 136 13.26 0.85 15.40
CA GLY A 136 12.53 0.29 14.28
C GLY A 136 13.12 0.69 12.93
N GLY A 137 13.59 1.93 12.76
CA GLY A 137 14.24 2.36 11.53
C GLY A 137 15.59 1.67 11.28
N LEU A 138 16.40 1.47 12.32
CA LEU A 138 17.64 0.70 12.21
C LEU A 138 17.38 -0.77 11.86
N LEU A 139 16.36 -1.39 12.45
CA LEU A 139 15.95 -2.76 12.12
C LEU A 139 15.42 -2.87 10.67
N ASN A 140 14.54 -1.96 10.26
CA ASN A 140 14.01 -1.94 8.90
C ASN A 140 15.11 -1.66 7.85
N GLY A 141 16.04 -0.76 8.17
CA GLY A 141 17.22 -0.50 7.34
C GLY A 141 18.17 -1.70 7.24
N LEU A 142 18.37 -2.43 8.34
CA LEU A 142 19.13 -3.68 8.33
C LEU A 142 18.46 -4.74 7.44
N MET A 143 17.13 -4.86 7.52
CA MET A 143 16.38 -5.77 6.64
C MET A 143 16.55 -5.41 5.17
N ALA A 144 16.46 -4.13 4.81
CA ALA A 144 16.70 -3.68 3.44
C ALA A 144 18.12 -4.03 2.95
N LEU A 145 19.13 -3.90 3.81
CA LEU A 145 20.51 -4.33 3.48
C LEU A 145 20.60 -5.85 3.27
N LEU A 146 19.93 -6.65 4.09
CA LEU A 146 19.88 -8.11 3.96
C LEU A 146 19.09 -8.57 2.72
N GLN A 147 18.23 -7.72 2.16
CA GLN A 147 17.50 -8.01 0.91
C GLN A 147 18.33 -7.69 -0.35
N LEU A 148 19.40 -6.89 -0.26
CA LEU A 148 20.26 -6.57 -1.42
C LEU A 148 20.81 -7.83 -2.15
N PRO A 149 21.24 -8.91 -1.47
CA PRO A 149 21.68 -10.13 -2.14
C PRO A 149 20.52 -10.91 -2.82
N VAL A 150 19.29 -10.81 -2.28
CA VAL A 150 18.09 -11.38 -2.91
C VAL A 150 17.81 -10.62 -4.22
N PHE A 151 17.93 -9.28 -4.17
CA PHE A 151 17.78 -8.45 -5.37
C PHE A 151 18.82 -8.78 -6.43
N ASN A 152 20.02 -9.23 -6.01
CA ASN A 152 21.09 -9.64 -6.90
C ASN A 152 20.94 -11.04 -7.52
N GLY A 153 19.80 -11.72 -7.31
CA GLY A 153 19.55 -13.07 -7.83
C GLY A 153 20.31 -14.18 -7.10
N MET A 154 21.24 -13.85 -6.19
CA MET A 154 22.04 -14.82 -5.45
C MET A 154 21.23 -15.66 -4.45
N LEU A 155 20.14 -15.09 -3.93
CA LEU A 155 19.25 -15.72 -2.94
C LEU A 155 17.77 -15.63 -3.34
N ALA A 156 17.47 -15.33 -4.61
CA ALA A 156 16.10 -15.13 -5.08
C ALA A 156 15.23 -16.39 -4.87
N ASP A 157 15.79 -17.58 -5.08
CA ASP A 157 15.10 -18.85 -4.88
C ASP A 157 14.89 -19.19 -3.39
N LEU A 158 15.73 -18.65 -2.50
CA LEU A 158 15.67 -18.90 -1.06
C LEU A 158 14.68 -17.98 -0.34
N LEU A 159 14.48 -16.75 -0.85
CA LEU A 159 13.62 -15.72 -0.27
C LEU A 159 12.73 -15.06 -1.34
N PRO A 160 11.87 -15.82 -2.05
CA PRO A 160 11.03 -15.28 -3.13
C PRO A 160 10.04 -14.20 -2.66
N GLN A 161 9.73 -14.13 -1.36
CA GLN A 161 8.84 -13.13 -0.76
C GLN A 161 9.55 -11.81 -0.38
N ALA A 162 10.86 -11.70 -0.57
CA ALA A 162 11.64 -10.52 -0.23
C ALA A 162 11.82 -9.58 -1.43
N GLN A 163 10.76 -9.35 -2.21
CA GLN A 163 10.74 -8.33 -3.26
C GLN A 163 10.37 -6.97 -2.65
N GLY A 164 11.12 -5.91 -2.97
CA GLY A 164 10.93 -4.54 -2.48
C GLY A 164 11.72 -4.17 -1.20
N TYR A 165 11.82 -2.88 -0.90
CA TYR A 165 12.66 -2.37 0.20
C TYR A 165 12.05 -2.51 1.60
N GLY A 166 12.77 -3.22 2.49
CA GLY A 166 12.42 -3.38 3.90
C GLY A 166 11.18 -4.25 4.14
N ALA A 167 10.52 -4.04 5.27
CA ALA A 167 9.33 -4.82 5.66
C ALA A 167 8.07 -4.52 4.81
N PHE A 168 7.96 -3.30 4.28
CA PHE A 168 6.77 -2.82 3.55
C PHE A 168 6.83 -3.07 2.04
N ALA A 169 8.00 -3.40 1.50
CA ALA A 169 8.22 -3.60 0.06
C ALA A 169 7.76 -2.48 -0.87
N LYS A 170 7.58 -1.28 -0.31
CA LYS A 170 7.30 -0.05 -1.05
C LYS A 170 8.37 0.97 -0.68
N ALA A 171 9.18 1.36 -1.66
CA ALA A 171 10.28 2.30 -1.52
C ALA A 171 9.90 3.58 -0.74
N SER A 172 8.71 4.13 -1.01
CA SER A 172 8.28 5.39 -0.42
C SER A 172 7.86 5.29 1.06
N HIS A 173 7.30 4.16 1.48
CA HIS A 173 7.01 3.89 2.89
C HIS A 173 8.30 3.67 3.68
N TYR A 174 9.24 2.95 3.08
CA TYR A 174 10.55 2.73 3.64
C TYR A 174 11.31 4.04 3.84
N THR A 175 11.44 4.88 2.81
CA THR A 175 12.19 6.15 2.90
C THR A 175 11.59 7.13 3.91
N SER A 176 10.25 7.25 3.95
CA SER A 176 9.59 8.11 4.93
C SER A 176 9.86 7.63 6.36
N TYR A 177 9.77 6.32 6.61
CA TYR A 177 10.02 5.75 7.93
C TYR A 177 11.50 5.83 8.38
N ILE A 178 12.46 5.57 7.49
CA ILE A 178 13.89 5.80 7.75
C ILE A 178 14.16 7.29 8.06
N THR A 179 13.44 8.19 7.41
CA THR A 179 13.53 9.63 7.73
C THR A 179 12.97 9.94 9.13
N LEU A 180 11.89 9.28 9.58
CA LEU A 180 11.41 9.41 10.96
C LEU A 180 12.46 8.93 11.98
N ALA A 181 13.18 7.86 11.67
CA ALA A 181 14.29 7.36 12.49
C ALA A 181 15.46 8.34 12.50
N LEU A 182 15.80 8.96 11.37
CA LEU A 182 16.82 10.00 11.27
C LEU A 182 16.46 11.24 12.11
N VAL A 183 15.22 11.72 12.02
CA VAL A 183 14.69 12.82 12.86
C VAL A 183 14.77 12.45 14.35
N SER A 184 14.49 11.21 14.70
CA SER A 184 14.59 10.69 16.06
C SER A 184 16.04 10.63 16.56
N ALA A 185 16.99 10.20 15.72
CA ALA A 185 18.42 10.24 16.02
C ALA A 185 18.90 11.68 16.25
N PHE A 186 18.46 12.63 15.42
CA PHE A 186 18.80 14.04 15.55
C PHE A 186 18.29 14.62 16.86
N TYR A 187 17.05 14.32 17.25
CA TYR A 187 16.48 14.71 18.53
C TYR A 187 17.29 14.15 19.71
N LEU A 188 17.49 12.83 19.74
CA LEU A 188 18.16 12.15 20.86
C LEU A 188 19.61 12.59 21.03
N TYR A 189 20.34 12.80 19.93
CA TYR A 189 21.72 13.32 19.95
C TYR A 189 21.79 14.78 20.41
N SER A 190 20.86 15.62 19.94
CA SER A 190 20.81 17.03 20.29
C SER A 190 20.44 17.25 21.76
N ARG A 191 19.57 16.39 22.31
CA ARG A 191 19.20 16.38 23.74
C ARG A 191 20.22 15.70 24.65
N GLY A 192 21.23 15.03 24.10
CA GLY A 192 22.26 14.33 24.87
C GLY A 192 21.85 12.94 25.37
N HIS A 193 20.71 12.40 24.91
CA HIS A 193 20.30 11.02 25.20
C HIS A 193 21.07 9.99 24.36
N LEU A 194 21.55 10.38 23.17
CA LEU A 194 22.37 9.53 22.30
C LEU A 194 23.84 9.93 22.40
N LYS A 195 24.71 8.96 22.72
CA LYS A 195 26.16 9.16 22.76
C LYS A 195 26.68 9.56 21.39
N THR A 196 27.67 10.46 21.35
CA THR A 196 28.25 10.95 20.08
C THR A 196 28.76 9.83 19.17
N ILE A 197 29.41 8.81 19.73
CA ILE A 197 29.93 7.66 18.95
C ILE A 197 28.77 6.93 18.25
N VAL A 198 27.68 6.66 18.98
CA VAL A 198 26.51 5.98 18.42
C VAL A 198 25.85 6.84 17.35
N ALA A 199 25.78 8.17 17.54
CA ALA A 199 25.26 9.09 16.54
C ALA A 199 26.11 9.12 15.25
N ILE A 200 27.45 9.09 15.39
CA ILE A 200 28.38 9.06 14.25
C ILE A 200 28.25 7.77 13.43
N LEU A 201 27.84 6.66 14.04
CA LEU A 201 27.58 5.42 13.31
C LEU A 201 26.15 5.38 12.73
N ALA A 202 25.15 5.70 13.55
CA ALA A 202 23.75 5.57 13.18
C ALA A 202 23.30 6.57 12.11
N VAL A 203 23.72 7.84 12.19
CA VAL A 203 23.26 8.89 11.25
C VAL A 203 23.76 8.62 9.82
N PRO A 204 25.07 8.38 9.57
CA PRO A 204 25.53 8.03 8.23
C PRO A 204 24.93 6.72 7.73
N ALA A 205 24.78 5.70 8.59
CA ALA A 205 24.13 4.45 8.21
C ALA A 205 22.68 4.67 7.74
N LEU A 206 21.88 5.44 8.49
CA LEU A 206 20.51 5.79 8.11
C LEU A 206 20.46 6.62 6.81
N ILE A 207 21.42 7.51 6.58
CA ILE A 207 21.48 8.32 5.34
C ILE A 207 21.84 7.44 4.12
N LEU A 208 22.78 6.50 4.28
CA LEU A 208 23.09 5.52 3.23
C LEU A 208 21.86 4.65 2.92
N MET A 209 21.21 4.14 3.96
CA MET A 209 19.96 3.36 3.85
C MET A 209 18.84 4.14 3.16
N LEU A 210 18.75 5.45 3.41
CA LEU A 210 17.75 6.34 2.83
C LEU A 210 18.00 6.60 1.33
N ALA A 211 19.24 6.49 0.86
CA ALA A 211 19.60 6.68 -0.54
C ALA A 211 19.29 5.46 -1.43
N LEU A 212 19.14 4.27 -0.84
CA LEU A 212 18.95 3.00 -1.58
C LEU A 212 17.80 3.04 -2.60
N PRO A 213 16.62 3.62 -2.32
CA PRO A 213 15.51 3.59 -3.28
C PRO A 213 15.54 4.72 -4.32
N GLY A 214 16.52 5.65 -4.25
CA GLY A 214 16.67 6.71 -5.25
C GLY A 214 15.56 7.78 -5.31
N LEU A 215 14.64 7.83 -4.34
CA LEU A 215 13.47 8.72 -4.41
C LEU A 215 13.80 10.21 -4.21
N GLN A 216 13.26 11.05 -5.10
CA GLN A 216 13.43 12.51 -5.04
C GLN A 216 12.70 13.18 -3.86
N SER A 217 11.61 12.57 -3.36
CA SER A 217 10.82 13.10 -2.24
C SER A 217 11.63 13.27 -0.95
N VAL A 218 12.73 12.50 -0.80
CA VAL A 218 13.64 12.57 0.34
C VAL A 218 14.24 13.96 0.53
N TRP A 219 14.56 14.66 -0.57
CA TRP A 219 15.05 16.05 -0.51
C TRP A 219 14.04 16.97 0.17
N GLY A 220 12.75 16.80 -0.14
CA GLY A 220 11.67 17.54 0.51
C GLY A 220 11.61 17.26 2.01
N TYR A 221 11.78 16.00 2.42
CA TYR A 221 11.81 15.63 3.84
C TYR A 221 12.98 16.28 4.58
N LEU A 222 14.21 16.14 4.06
CA LEU A 222 15.41 16.69 4.70
C LEU A 222 15.38 18.23 4.75
N LEU A 223 14.86 18.88 3.70
CA LEU A 223 14.69 20.32 3.67
C LEU A 223 13.69 20.79 4.73
N ALA A 224 12.55 20.10 4.89
CA ALA A 224 11.58 20.42 5.94
C ALA A 224 12.19 20.28 7.35
N VAL A 225 12.94 19.20 7.59
CA VAL A 225 13.67 18.99 8.85
C VAL A 225 14.66 20.12 9.14
N LEU A 226 15.42 20.56 8.12
CA LEU A 226 16.34 21.69 8.22
C LEU A 226 15.61 23.01 8.51
N LEU A 227 14.56 23.33 7.75
CA LEU A 227 13.78 24.56 7.93
C LEU A 227 13.16 24.64 9.34
N LEU A 228 12.64 23.52 9.85
CA LEU A 228 12.15 23.45 11.22
C LEU A 228 13.27 23.59 12.27
N ALA A 229 14.48 23.09 11.99
CA ALA A 229 15.63 23.30 12.87
C ALA A 229 16.08 24.79 12.89
N VAL A 230 16.04 25.47 11.74
CA VAL A 230 16.25 26.92 11.62
C VAL A 230 15.19 27.67 12.42
N LEU A 231 13.92 27.30 12.27
CA LEU A 231 12.80 27.90 12.99
C LEU A 231 12.98 27.75 14.50
N LEU A 232 13.27 26.55 15.00
CA LEU A 232 13.55 26.30 16.43
C LEU A 232 14.68 27.21 16.91
N ARG A 233 15.81 27.25 16.19
CA ARG A 233 16.95 28.08 16.56
C ARG A 233 16.59 29.56 16.59
N SER A 234 15.82 30.06 15.62
CA SER A 234 15.38 31.45 15.61
C SER A 234 14.60 31.82 16.88
N LYS A 235 13.74 30.92 17.36
CA LYS A 235 12.95 31.14 18.60
C LYS A 235 13.81 31.05 19.86
N VAL A 236 14.79 30.15 19.90
CA VAL A 236 15.69 29.96 21.05
C VAL A 236 16.71 31.09 21.19
N VAL A 237 17.23 31.64 20.09
CA VAL A 237 18.23 32.73 20.11
C VAL A 237 17.67 34.02 20.71
N HIS A 238 16.37 34.28 20.52
CA HIS A 238 15.72 35.46 21.08
C HIS A 238 15.38 35.35 22.58
N GLN A 239 15.70 34.23 23.25
CA GLN A 239 15.49 34.06 24.69
C GLN A 239 16.76 34.41 25.48
N GLN A 240 16.62 35.26 26.51
CA GLN A 240 17.75 35.83 27.29
C GLN A 240 18.02 35.15 28.65
N ALA A 241 17.36 34.02 28.97
CA ALA A 241 17.51 33.35 30.27
C ALA A 241 18.77 32.44 30.33
N TRP A 242 19.28 32.10 31.53
CA TRP A 242 20.38 31.14 31.71
C TRP A 242 20.11 29.76 31.06
N ARG A 243 18.87 29.27 31.17
CA ARG A 243 18.41 28.04 30.45
C ARG A 243 18.55 28.15 28.93
N ALA A 244 18.58 29.37 28.39
CA ALA A 244 18.79 29.60 26.96
C ALA A 244 20.19 29.22 26.50
N GLN A 245 21.23 29.24 27.35
CA GLN A 245 22.59 28.85 26.91
C GLN A 245 22.69 27.37 26.54
N VAL A 246 22.08 26.49 27.34
CA VAL A 246 22.03 25.04 27.07
C VAL A 246 21.17 24.78 25.83
N GLU A 247 19.98 25.37 25.74
CA GLU A 247 19.11 25.23 24.57
C GLU A 247 19.73 25.81 23.29
N GLN A 248 20.54 26.87 23.40
CA GLN A 248 21.31 27.43 22.29
C GLN A 248 22.43 26.47 21.83
N ALA A 249 23.12 25.79 22.75
CA ALA A 249 24.10 24.77 22.37
C ALA A 249 23.43 23.57 21.69
N GLN A 250 22.32 23.07 22.25
CA GLN A 250 21.55 21.97 21.68
C GLN A 250 20.99 22.32 20.29
N SER A 251 20.51 23.56 20.08
CA SER A 251 19.87 23.97 18.82
C SER A 251 20.90 24.23 17.74
N ARG A 252 22.09 24.71 18.11
CA ARG A 252 23.26 24.73 17.24
C ARG A 252 23.68 23.33 16.81
N ARG A 253 23.71 22.36 17.73
CA ARG A 253 24.02 20.96 17.40
C ARG A 253 22.99 20.40 16.41
N LEU A 254 21.70 20.59 16.67
CA LEU A 254 20.62 20.16 15.79
C LEU A 254 20.72 20.77 14.38
N LEU A 255 20.94 22.08 14.29
CA LEU A 255 21.07 22.74 12.99
C LEU A 255 22.27 22.20 12.22
N ARG A 256 23.42 22.01 12.89
CA ARG A 256 24.62 21.49 12.25
C ARG A 256 24.41 20.11 11.67
N ILE A 257 23.84 19.17 12.44
CA ILE A 257 23.59 17.81 11.94
C ILE A 257 22.56 17.80 10.81
N ALA A 258 21.50 18.61 10.89
CA ALA A 258 20.51 18.74 9.82
C ALA A 258 21.12 19.34 8.53
N LEU A 259 22.03 20.30 8.67
CA LEU A 259 22.74 20.92 7.55
C LEU A 259 23.76 19.97 6.90
N VAL A 260 24.45 19.15 7.71
CA VAL A 260 25.39 18.12 7.22
C VAL A 260 24.66 16.96 6.54
N ALA A 261 23.41 16.68 6.93
CA ALA A 261 22.63 15.59 6.35
C ALA A 261 22.39 15.74 4.84
N LEU A 262 22.19 16.98 4.34
CA LEU A 262 21.96 17.24 2.92
C LEU A 262 23.15 16.86 2.02
N PRO A 263 24.38 17.39 2.21
CA PRO A 263 25.52 16.99 1.39
C PRO A 263 25.90 15.52 1.62
N LEU A 264 25.70 14.98 2.82
CA LEU A 264 25.94 13.56 3.07
C LEU A 264 24.95 12.67 2.31
N PHE A 265 23.69 13.07 2.21
CA PHE A 265 22.69 12.40 1.39
C PHE A 265 23.00 12.54 -0.11
N ALA A 266 23.43 13.73 -0.56
CA ALA A 266 23.88 13.94 -1.93
C ALA A 266 25.01 12.97 -2.30
N LEU A 267 26.01 12.86 -1.42
CA LEU A 267 27.12 11.93 -1.60
C LEU A 267 26.65 10.47 -1.59
N ALA A 268 25.71 10.11 -0.70
CA ALA A 268 25.13 8.78 -0.67
C ALA A 268 24.37 8.44 -1.96
N GLN A 269 23.60 9.37 -2.52
CA GLN A 269 22.95 9.19 -3.82
C GLN A 269 23.95 9.05 -4.96
N LEU A 270 25.04 9.83 -4.98
CA LEU A 270 26.10 9.69 -5.98
C LEU A 270 26.78 8.32 -5.86
N LEU A 271 27.12 7.89 -4.63
CA LEU A 271 27.67 6.56 -4.39
C LEU A 271 26.73 5.47 -4.90
N PHE A 272 25.42 5.59 -4.63
CA PHE A 272 24.45 4.63 -5.14
C PHE A 272 24.42 4.61 -6.68
N THR A 273 24.30 5.79 -7.31
CA THR A 273 24.22 5.95 -8.78
C THR A 273 25.46 5.39 -9.50
N TYR A 274 26.66 5.62 -8.96
CA TYR A 274 27.90 5.24 -9.65
C TYR A 274 28.47 3.88 -9.25
N VAL A 275 28.10 3.35 -8.08
CA VAL A 275 28.69 2.11 -7.54
C VAL A 275 27.67 0.98 -7.45
N VAL A 276 26.41 1.29 -7.13
CA VAL A 276 25.39 0.27 -6.80
C VAL A 276 24.41 0.07 -7.96
N GLU A 277 23.93 1.15 -8.60
CA GLU A 277 23.00 1.09 -9.72
C GLU A 277 23.55 0.36 -10.96
N PRO A 278 24.85 0.45 -11.34
CA PRO A 278 25.39 -0.29 -12.48
C PRO A 278 25.42 -1.82 -12.29
N LEU A 279 25.09 -2.33 -11.10
CA LEU A 279 24.93 -3.76 -10.86
C LEU A 279 23.65 -4.24 -11.59
N PRO A 280 23.74 -5.18 -12.56
CA PRO A 280 22.63 -5.53 -13.46
C PRO A 280 21.32 -5.88 -12.75
N ALA A 281 21.42 -6.50 -11.59
CA ALA A 281 20.29 -6.97 -10.81
C ALA A 281 19.65 -5.87 -9.94
N VAL A 282 20.43 -4.86 -9.52
CA VAL A 282 19.89 -3.65 -8.88
C VAL A 282 19.26 -2.73 -9.93
N ALA A 283 19.92 -2.56 -11.09
CA ALA A 283 19.40 -1.80 -12.22
C ALA A 283 18.03 -2.29 -12.67
N ALA A 284 17.83 -3.61 -12.77
CA ALA A 284 16.55 -4.18 -13.19
C ALA A 284 15.40 -3.84 -12.24
N GLN A 285 15.64 -3.82 -10.92
CA GLN A 285 14.61 -3.50 -9.93
C GLN A 285 14.39 -2.00 -9.73
N THR A 286 15.46 -1.19 -9.77
CA THR A 286 15.32 0.27 -9.75
C THR A 286 14.61 0.74 -11.00
N LEU A 287 14.85 0.12 -12.16
CA LEU A 287 14.09 0.36 -13.39
C LEU A 287 12.66 -0.14 -13.26
N ASP A 288 12.38 -1.33 -12.73
CA ASP A 288 11.00 -1.81 -12.60
C ASP A 288 10.16 -0.95 -11.61
N GLU A 289 10.74 -0.50 -10.48
CA GLU A 289 10.06 0.40 -9.53
C GLU A 289 10.03 1.87 -9.99
N SER A 290 11.04 2.37 -10.73
CA SER A 290 11.04 3.74 -11.27
C SER A 290 10.23 3.89 -12.57
N VAL A 291 10.15 2.82 -13.38
CA VAL A 291 9.28 2.71 -14.56
C VAL A 291 7.86 2.30 -14.14
N ALA A 292 7.66 1.70 -12.97
CA ALA A 292 6.37 1.64 -12.30
C ALA A 292 5.93 3.06 -11.87
N VAL A 293 5.39 3.80 -12.82
CA VAL A 293 4.45 4.91 -12.60
C VAL A 293 5.04 6.07 -11.77
N SER A 294 6.33 6.36 -11.91
CA SER A 294 7.03 7.37 -11.07
C SER A 294 7.79 8.40 -11.90
N GLY A 295 7.04 9.25 -12.62
CA GLY A 295 7.60 10.39 -13.35
C GLY A 295 6.68 11.61 -13.26
N LEU A 296 7.24 12.82 -13.31
CA LEU A 296 6.46 14.07 -13.23
C LEU A 296 5.32 14.11 -14.26
N SER A 297 5.51 13.55 -15.45
CA SER A 297 4.48 13.42 -16.49
C SER A 297 3.29 12.57 -16.05
N VAL A 298 3.54 11.47 -15.33
CA VAL A 298 2.51 10.59 -14.78
C VAL A 298 1.73 11.32 -13.69
N TYR A 299 2.42 11.95 -12.74
CA TYR A 299 1.76 12.76 -11.69
C TYR A 299 0.88 13.87 -12.29
N LEU A 300 1.40 14.61 -13.28
CA LEU A 300 0.66 15.67 -13.95
C LEU A 300 -0.59 15.15 -14.67
N HIS A 301 -0.50 13.97 -15.30
CA HIS A 301 -1.65 13.33 -15.92
C HIS A 301 -2.69 12.90 -14.87
N LEU A 302 -2.27 12.17 -13.83
CA LEU A 302 -3.15 11.76 -12.74
C LEU A 302 -3.87 12.97 -12.12
N TRP A 303 -3.16 14.07 -11.88
CA TRP A 303 -3.74 15.29 -11.31
C TRP A 303 -4.68 16.00 -12.27
N ARG A 304 -4.40 16.00 -13.58
CA ARG A 304 -5.31 16.57 -14.58
C ARG A 304 -6.64 15.80 -14.63
N GLU A 305 -6.58 14.48 -14.72
CA GLU A 305 -7.78 13.62 -14.75
C GLU A 305 -8.56 13.76 -13.43
N SER A 306 -7.86 13.75 -12.29
CA SER A 306 -8.45 13.99 -10.98
C SER A 306 -9.15 15.35 -10.90
N TRP A 307 -8.52 16.40 -11.43
CA TRP A 307 -9.11 17.74 -11.46
C TRP A 307 -10.40 17.78 -12.28
N GLN A 308 -10.46 17.07 -13.41
CA GLN A 308 -11.66 16.97 -14.23
C GLN A 308 -12.80 16.26 -13.48
N LEU A 309 -12.51 15.17 -12.76
CA LEU A 309 -13.49 14.49 -11.90
C LEU A 309 -14.00 15.41 -10.78
N PHE A 310 -13.11 16.19 -10.15
CA PHE A 310 -13.51 17.18 -9.15
C PHE A 310 -14.48 18.23 -9.72
N LEU A 311 -14.23 18.75 -10.92
CA LEU A 311 -15.10 19.75 -11.55
C LEU A 311 -16.52 19.24 -11.81
N GLN A 312 -16.70 17.93 -11.92
CA GLN A 312 -18.02 17.31 -12.07
C GLN A 312 -18.81 17.24 -10.74
N ALA A 313 -18.11 17.13 -9.61
CA ALA A 313 -18.73 17.01 -8.28
C ALA A 313 -18.02 17.86 -7.20
N PRO A 314 -18.03 19.21 -7.28
CA PRO A 314 -17.12 20.05 -6.49
C PRO A 314 -17.44 20.13 -4.99
N TRP A 315 -18.68 19.88 -4.58
CA TRP A 315 -19.12 20.10 -3.20
C TRP A 315 -18.79 18.93 -2.27
N LEU A 316 -19.39 17.78 -2.56
CA LEU A 316 -19.24 16.55 -1.78
C LEU A 316 -18.32 15.54 -2.46
N GLY A 317 -17.73 15.85 -3.62
CA GLY A 317 -16.92 14.91 -4.38
C GLY A 317 -17.74 13.82 -5.06
N ILE A 318 -17.06 12.90 -5.73
CA ILE A 318 -17.67 11.73 -6.39
C ILE A 318 -18.06 10.61 -5.41
N GLY A 319 -17.69 10.74 -4.12
CA GLY A 319 -17.87 9.71 -3.10
C GLY A 319 -16.56 9.03 -2.73
N LEU A 320 -16.40 8.73 -1.43
CA LEU A 320 -15.21 8.03 -0.92
C LEU A 320 -15.01 6.67 -1.60
N GLY A 321 -13.81 6.42 -2.13
CA GLY A 321 -13.44 5.16 -2.76
C GLY A 321 -13.92 4.99 -4.21
N GLN A 322 -14.64 5.96 -4.78
CA GLN A 322 -15.21 5.85 -6.14
C GLN A 322 -14.23 6.16 -7.28
N LEU A 323 -13.01 6.63 -6.97
CA LEU A 323 -12.06 7.08 -7.98
C LEU A 323 -11.78 6.01 -9.05
N ARG A 324 -11.66 4.75 -8.64
CA ARG A 324 -11.43 3.60 -9.53
C ARG A 324 -12.56 3.37 -10.51
N TRP A 325 -13.79 3.47 -10.03
CA TRP A 325 -14.99 3.27 -10.82
C TRP A 325 -15.20 4.41 -11.81
N GLU A 326 -15.06 5.66 -11.34
CA GLU A 326 -15.26 6.84 -12.20
C GLU A 326 -14.19 6.90 -13.30
N THR A 327 -12.92 6.66 -12.96
CA THR A 327 -11.84 6.61 -13.97
C THR A 327 -12.06 5.50 -14.98
N PHE A 328 -12.56 4.33 -14.57
CA PHE A 328 -12.94 3.25 -15.50
C PHE A 328 -14.05 3.67 -16.48
N ASN A 329 -15.01 4.48 -16.04
CA ASN A 329 -16.13 4.93 -16.87
C ASN A 329 -15.79 6.11 -17.78
N THR A 330 -14.86 6.98 -17.41
CA THR A 330 -14.56 8.22 -18.14
C THR A 330 -13.31 8.16 -19.04
N PHE A 331 -12.60 7.02 -19.09
CA PHE A 331 -11.30 6.92 -19.78
C PHE A 331 -11.35 7.09 -21.33
N ASN A 332 -12.53 7.18 -21.94
CA ASN A 332 -12.72 7.02 -23.39
C ASN A 332 -12.46 8.29 -24.24
N GLU A 333 -11.82 9.34 -23.70
CA GLU A 333 -11.62 10.64 -24.38
C GLU A 333 -10.22 10.85 -25.00
N GLY A 334 -9.45 9.78 -25.24
CA GLY A 334 -8.27 9.85 -26.11
C GLY A 334 -7.00 10.47 -25.50
N LEU A 335 -6.83 10.41 -24.18
CA LEU A 335 -5.61 10.85 -23.51
C LEU A 335 -4.74 9.66 -23.08
N ALA A 336 -3.63 9.53 -23.83
CA ALA A 336 -2.39 8.80 -23.51
C ALA A 336 -2.36 7.27 -23.67
N GLN A 337 -1.84 6.85 -24.83
CA GLN A 337 -1.19 5.56 -25.00
C GLN A 337 0.05 5.52 -24.08
N GLY A 338 0.09 4.62 -23.10
CA GLY A 338 1.26 4.38 -22.24
C GLY A 338 1.18 4.91 -20.80
N LEU A 339 0.06 5.51 -20.38
CA LEU A 339 -0.21 5.85 -18.97
C LEU A 339 -1.20 4.84 -18.35
N PRO A 340 -1.26 4.70 -17.02
CA PRO A 340 -2.22 3.81 -16.39
C PRO A 340 -3.63 4.21 -16.80
N ALA A 341 -4.33 3.32 -17.50
CA ALA A 341 -5.68 3.56 -17.98
C ALA A 341 -6.73 3.67 -16.85
N MET A 342 -6.32 3.35 -15.64
CA MET A 342 -7.11 3.40 -14.42
C MET A 342 -6.14 3.55 -13.26
N PHE A 343 -6.50 4.37 -12.27
CA PHE A 343 -5.68 4.57 -11.07
C PHE A 343 -6.51 4.51 -9.79
N GLY A 344 -5.91 3.92 -8.76
CA GLY A 344 -6.55 3.72 -7.46
C GLY A 344 -6.44 4.90 -6.49
N ASN A 345 -5.52 5.82 -6.77
CA ASN A 345 -5.30 7.03 -6.00
C ASN A 345 -4.67 8.11 -6.87
N THR A 346 -4.83 9.36 -6.46
CA THR A 346 -4.25 10.54 -7.13
C THR A 346 -2.78 10.78 -6.79
N GLN A 347 -2.18 9.89 -5.99
CA GLN A 347 -0.87 10.04 -5.37
C GLN A 347 -0.70 11.34 -4.55
N ASN A 348 -1.78 12.08 -4.27
CA ASN A 348 -1.74 13.30 -3.47
C ASN A 348 -2.98 13.39 -2.57
N MET A 349 -2.79 13.41 -1.26
CA MET A 349 -3.91 13.40 -0.30
C MET A 349 -4.87 14.58 -0.45
N LEU A 350 -4.39 15.78 -0.79
CA LEU A 350 -5.29 16.91 -1.01
C LEU A 350 -6.11 16.72 -2.29
N MET A 351 -5.47 16.27 -3.38
CA MET A 351 -6.19 15.99 -4.62
C MET A 351 -7.21 14.86 -4.44
N GLN A 352 -6.84 13.79 -3.73
CA GLN A 352 -7.79 12.71 -3.44
C GLN A 352 -8.99 13.22 -2.65
N LEU A 353 -8.76 13.95 -1.55
CA LEU A 353 -9.85 14.49 -0.74
C LEU A 353 -10.72 15.43 -1.57
N LEU A 354 -10.11 16.24 -2.42
CA LEU A 354 -10.84 17.13 -3.30
C LEU A 354 -11.75 16.37 -4.27
N VAL A 355 -11.27 15.27 -4.86
CA VAL A 355 -12.07 14.44 -5.77
C VAL A 355 -13.15 13.66 -5.03
N GLU A 356 -12.81 12.96 -3.96
CA GLU A 356 -13.71 12.02 -3.30
C GLU A 356 -14.67 12.66 -2.31
N THR A 357 -14.28 13.78 -1.70
CA THR A 357 -15.05 14.46 -0.65
C THR A 357 -15.37 15.92 -0.96
N GLY A 358 -14.91 16.42 -2.11
CA GLY A 358 -15.13 17.78 -2.56
C GLY A 358 -14.42 18.83 -1.72
N ILE A 359 -14.80 20.09 -1.94
CA ILE A 359 -14.26 21.22 -1.19
C ILE A 359 -14.54 21.11 0.31
N VAL A 360 -15.64 20.44 0.71
CA VAL A 360 -16.02 20.28 2.11
C VAL A 360 -14.95 19.50 2.88
N GLY A 361 -14.53 18.34 2.38
CA GLY A 361 -13.51 17.54 3.07
C GLY A 361 -12.14 18.22 3.14
N VAL A 362 -11.73 18.91 2.07
CA VAL A 362 -10.49 19.70 2.06
C VAL A 362 -10.54 20.84 3.08
N LEU A 363 -11.65 21.57 3.15
CA LEU A 363 -11.82 22.65 4.14
C LEU A 363 -11.81 22.10 5.57
N LEU A 364 -12.45 20.97 5.85
CA LEU A 364 -12.38 20.33 7.16
C LEU A 364 -10.94 20.06 7.58
N LEU A 365 -10.13 19.45 6.70
CA LEU A 365 -8.72 19.19 6.94
C LEU A 365 -7.92 20.48 7.16
N LEU A 366 -8.01 21.43 6.23
CA LEU A 366 -7.20 22.65 6.28
C LEU A 366 -7.57 23.55 7.47
N VAL A 367 -8.86 23.70 7.79
CA VAL A 367 -9.31 24.46 8.96
C VAL A 367 -8.86 23.76 10.24
N GLY A 368 -9.02 22.43 10.34
CA GLY A 368 -8.58 21.65 11.49
C GLY A 368 -7.07 21.82 11.74
N LEU A 369 -6.25 21.64 10.71
CA LEU A 369 -4.80 21.81 10.78
C LEU A 369 -4.41 23.26 11.08
N ALA A 370 -5.07 24.26 10.50
CA ALA A 370 -4.80 25.66 10.77
C ALA A 370 -5.15 26.04 12.21
N CYS A 371 -6.25 25.53 12.76
CA CYS A 371 -6.62 25.70 14.17
C CYS A 371 -5.59 25.05 15.10
N TRP A 372 -5.14 23.84 14.77
CA TRP A 372 -4.11 23.12 15.54
C TRP A 372 -2.75 23.83 15.48
N LEU A 373 -2.30 24.26 14.30
CA LEU A 373 -1.05 25.03 14.16
C LEU A 373 -1.11 26.35 14.92
N ARG A 374 -2.26 27.04 14.93
CA ARG A 374 -2.45 28.27 15.72
C ARG A 374 -2.44 28.00 17.24
N ALA A 375 -2.80 26.80 17.66
CA ALA A 375 -2.81 26.42 19.07
C ALA A 375 -1.39 26.19 19.63
N ILE A 376 -0.39 25.90 18.77
CA ILE A 376 0.99 25.70 19.18
C ILE A 376 1.58 27.00 19.75
N ALA A 377 2.19 26.93 20.93
CA ALA A 377 2.95 28.02 21.52
C ALA A 377 4.29 28.29 20.80
N TRP A 378 4.25 28.81 19.56
CA TRP A 378 5.42 29.08 18.71
C TRP A 378 6.51 29.95 19.36
N ARG A 379 6.16 30.78 20.34
CA ARG A 379 7.13 31.60 21.10
C ARG A 379 7.98 30.78 22.07
N HIS A 380 7.46 29.64 22.50
CA HIS A 380 8.09 28.72 23.45
C HIS A 380 8.26 27.33 22.82
N LEU A 381 8.54 27.29 21.51
CA LEU A 381 8.72 26.03 20.79
C LEU A 381 9.89 25.26 21.39
N ALA A 382 9.58 24.19 22.12
CA ALA A 382 10.56 23.29 22.70
C ALA A 382 11.11 22.31 21.65
N PHE A 383 12.25 21.68 21.94
CA PHE A 383 12.82 20.60 21.10
C PHE A 383 11.83 19.46 20.84
N SER A 384 11.03 19.12 21.84
CA SER A 384 9.99 18.11 21.70
C SER A 384 8.93 18.58 20.68
N GLY A 385 8.60 19.87 20.65
CA GLY A 385 7.78 20.47 19.58
C GLY A 385 8.44 20.40 18.20
N TRP A 386 9.76 20.54 18.10
CA TRP A 386 10.48 20.34 16.83
C TRP A 386 10.36 18.90 16.32
N TRP A 387 10.59 17.90 17.17
CA TRP A 387 10.49 16.49 16.75
C TRP A 387 9.07 16.16 16.29
N LEU A 388 8.05 16.62 17.04
CA LEU A 388 6.64 16.50 16.65
C LEU A 388 6.39 17.07 15.25
N LEU A 389 6.78 18.33 15.03
CA LEU A 389 6.57 19.01 13.76
C LEU A 389 7.36 18.36 12.62
N ALA A 390 8.57 17.90 12.88
CA ALA A 390 9.41 17.24 11.88
C ALA A 390 8.81 15.89 11.46
N VAL A 391 8.36 15.05 12.41
CA VAL A 391 7.69 13.78 12.11
C VAL A 391 6.40 14.02 11.33
N LEU A 392 5.54 14.95 11.77
CA LEU A 392 4.30 15.27 11.07
C LEU A 392 4.54 15.90 9.69
N ALA A 393 5.61 16.69 9.53
CA ALA A 393 5.99 17.26 8.24
C ALA A 393 6.45 16.17 7.26
N VAL A 394 7.26 15.21 7.70
CA VAL A 394 7.67 14.07 6.85
C VAL A 394 6.45 13.26 6.42
N ILE A 395 5.54 12.93 7.34
CA ILE A 395 4.29 12.22 7.02
C ILE A 395 3.42 13.04 6.07
N GLY A 396 3.29 14.35 6.31
CA GLY A 396 2.51 15.25 5.49
C GLY A 396 3.04 15.37 4.06
N ILE A 397 4.35 15.56 3.90
CA ILE A 397 5.00 15.58 2.57
C ILE A 397 4.84 14.21 1.90
N HIS A 398 5.06 13.10 2.62
CA HIS A 398 4.85 11.77 2.08
C HIS A 398 3.40 11.57 1.59
N ALA A 399 2.42 12.09 2.31
CA ALA A 399 1.01 12.03 1.91
C ALA A 399 0.68 12.87 0.66
N MET A 400 1.49 13.90 0.34
CA MET A 400 1.33 14.71 -0.88
C MET A 400 1.88 14.02 -2.14
N PHE A 401 2.77 13.03 -1.99
CA PHE A 401 3.39 12.32 -3.12
C PHE A 401 2.93 10.87 -3.27
N GLU A 402 2.44 10.23 -2.20
CA GLU A 402 2.21 8.78 -2.18
C GLU A 402 0.92 8.37 -1.44
N PHE A 403 0.08 9.36 -1.11
CA PHE A 403 -1.23 9.11 -0.48
C PHE A 403 -1.16 8.29 0.83
N SER A 404 -0.11 8.50 1.62
CA SER A 404 0.31 7.61 2.73
C SER A 404 -0.55 7.60 4.00
N LEU A 405 -1.35 8.64 4.26
CA LEU A 405 -2.26 8.65 5.43
C LEU A 405 -3.45 7.68 5.27
N TRP A 406 -3.57 7.00 4.12
CA TRP A 406 -4.49 5.87 3.94
C TRP A 406 -4.06 4.66 4.77
N PHE A 407 -2.76 4.50 5.06
CA PHE A 407 -2.26 3.33 5.77
C PHE A 407 -2.35 3.52 7.28
N THR A 408 -2.87 2.50 7.95
CA THR A 408 -3.12 2.46 9.40
C THR A 408 -1.90 2.86 10.22
N CYS A 409 -0.70 2.44 9.79
CA CYS A 409 0.55 2.74 10.49
C CYS A 409 0.86 4.24 10.53
N PHE A 410 0.70 4.95 9.40
CA PHE A 410 0.94 6.40 9.35
C PHE A 410 -0.22 7.18 9.97
N LEU A 411 -1.47 6.75 9.75
CA LEU A 411 -2.64 7.36 10.37
C LEU A 411 -2.57 7.31 11.90
N GLY A 412 -2.16 6.18 12.47
CA GLY A 412 -2.02 6.00 13.92
C GLY A 412 -0.95 6.92 14.52
N ILE A 413 0.21 7.00 13.87
CA ILE A 413 1.29 7.93 14.24
C ILE A 413 0.77 9.37 14.21
N ALA A 414 0.17 9.78 13.09
CA ALA A 414 -0.32 11.14 12.91
C ALA A 414 -1.40 11.52 13.92
N ALA A 415 -2.42 10.65 14.10
CA ALA A 415 -3.53 10.90 15.01
C ALA A 415 -3.07 11.03 16.47
N PHE A 416 -2.22 10.10 16.92
CA PHE A 416 -1.64 10.17 18.26
C PHE A 416 -0.85 11.47 18.46
N LEU A 417 0.04 11.81 17.52
CA LEU A 417 0.90 12.98 17.63
C LEU A 417 0.14 14.31 17.51
N LEU A 418 -0.88 14.39 16.65
CA LEU A 418 -1.76 15.56 16.56
C LEU A 418 -2.45 15.81 17.90
N GLY A 419 -3.07 14.77 18.49
CA GLY A 419 -3.73 14.88 19.78
C GLY A 419 -2.77 15.19 20.95
N ALA A 420 -1.59 14.55 20.95
CA ALA A 420 -0.57 14.82 21.95
C ALA A 420 0.00 16.25 21.82
N GLY A 421 0.16 16.74 20.58
CA GLY A 421 0.65 18.08 20.28
C GLY A 421 -0.33 19.21 20.55
N ASP A 422 -1.64 18.92 20.65
CA ASP A 422 -2.66 19.95 20.86
C ASP A 422 -2.68 20.46 22.30
N GLU A 423 -2.42 21.76 22.46
CA GLU A 423 -2.43 22.46 23.75
C GLU A 423 -3.81 22.98 24.12
N ARG A 424 -4.77 22.98 23.19
CA ARG A 424 -6.12 23.48 23.40
C ARG A 424 -7.06 22.29 23.54
N THR A 425 -7.57 22.10 24.76
CA THR A 425 -8.59 21.09 25.04
C THR A 425 -9.97 21.73 25.19
N SER A 426 -10.99 20.94 24.87
CA SER A 426 -12.38 21.26 25.19
C SER A 426 -12.84 20.31 26.28
N GLN A 427 -13.33 20.86 27.40
CA GLN A 427 -13.88 20.05 28.48
C GLN A 427 -15.30 19.65 28.13
N VAL A 428 -15.52 18.34 27.97
CA VAL A 428 -16.85 17.80 27.68
C VAL A 428 -17.32 17.01 28.90
N ARG A 429 -18.48 17.38 29.43
CA ARG A 429 -19.17 16.58 30.45
C ARG A 429 -20.05 15.57 29.73
N ILE A 430 -19.54 14.36 29.55
CA ILE A 430 -20.33 13.27 28.96
C ILE A 430 -21.32 12.78 30.01
N ALA A 431 -22.62 12.76 29.67
CA ALA A 431 -23.69 12.27 30.53
C ALA A 431 -23.64 10.74 30.73
N PHE A 432 -23.05 10.03 29.77
CA PHE A 432 -22.78 8.59 29.79
C PHE A 432 -21.39 8.25 30.34
N SER A 433 -21.20 7.03 30.83
CA SER A 433 -19.91 6.53 31.31
C SER A 433 -18.91 6.44 30.15
N GLY A 434 -17.95 7.37 30.06
CA GLY A 434 -16.88 7.31 29.04
C GLY A 434 -16.11 5.98 29.01
N ARG A 435 -16.06 5.27 30.15
CA ARG A 435 -15.58 3.89 30.24
C ARG A 435 -16.37 2.94 29.35
N ALA A 436 -17.70 3.04 29.30
CA ALA A 436 -18.52 2.15 28.48
C ALA A 436 -18.34 2.43 26.99
N LEU A 437 -18.06 3.68 26.60
CA LEU A 437 -17.66 4.01 25.23
C LEU A 437 -16.33 3.32 24.85
N VAL A 438 -15.32 3.41 25.71
CA VAL A 438 -14.04 2.71 25.50
C VAL A 438 -14.22 1.20 25.44
N VAL A 439 -15.02 0.61 26.34
CA VAL A 439 -15.33 -0.83 26.30
C VAL A 439 -15.97 -1.20 24.97
N THR A 440 -16.92 -0.39 24.49
CA THR A 440 -17.57 -0.63 23.20
C THR A 440 -16.56 -0.60 22.06
N VAL A 441 -15.67 0.39 22.03
CA VAL A 441 -14.62 0.53 21.01
C VAL A 441 -13.62 -0.63 21.08
N LEU A 442 -13.21 -1.05 22.28
CA LEU A 442 -12.32 -2.20 22.46
C LEU A 442 -12.96 -3.51 21.99
N VAL A 443 -14.21 -3.77 22.37
CA VAL A 443 -14.91 -5.00 21.99
C VAL A 443 -15.21 -5.00 20.50
N MET A 444 -15.83 -3.95 19.97
CA MET A 444 -16.14 -3.85 18.54
C MET A 444 -14.86 -3.84 17.69
N GLY A 445 -13.82 -3.12 18.13
CA GLY A 445 -12.52 -3.10 17.46
C GLY A 445 -11.84 -4.48 17.45
N ALA A 446 -11.90 -5.22 18.56
CA ALA A 446 -11.33 -6.56 18.63
C ALA A 446 -12.10 -7.56 17.75
N VAL A 447 -13.44 -7.53 17.79
CA VAL A 447 -14.29 -8.34 16.91
C VAL A 447 -14.02 -8.00 15.45
N HIS A 448 -13.91 -6.71 15.13
CA HIS A 448 -13.64 -6.22 13.79
C HIS A 448 -12.28 -6.69 13.27
N LEU A 449 -11.20 -6.45 14.01
CA LEU A 449 -9.85 -6.90 13.65
C LEU A 449 -9.75 -8.43 13.56
N GLY A 450 -10.44 -9.17 14.44
CA GLY A 450 -10.52 -10.63 14.38
C GLY A 450 -11.24 -11.12 13.13
N SER A 451 -12.39 -10.53 12.81
CA SER A 451 -13.17 -10.89 11.61
C SER A 451 -12.42 -10.60 10.31
N ILE A 452 -11.72 -9.46 10.25
CA ILE A 452 -10.90 -9.07 9.11
C ILE A 452 -9.67 -9.98 8.96
N LEU A 453 -9.01 -10.38 10.06
CA LEU A 453 -7.90 -11.34 10.00
C LEU A 453 -8.33 -12.68 9.42
N ILE A 454 -9.43 -13.25 9.92
CA ILE A 454 -9.98 -14.51 9.42
C ILE A 454 -10.38 -14.35 7.94
N GLY A 455 -11.09 -13.27 7.60
CA GLY A 455 -11.53 -13.03 6.23
C GLY A 455 -10.37 -12.85 5.26
N TYR A 456 -9.32 -12.15 5.68
CA TYR A 456 -8.10 -12.00 4.88
C TYR A 456 -7.41 -13.34 4.65
N GLN A 457 -7.28 -14.19 5.68
CA GLN A 457 -6.69 -15.53 5.53
C GLN A 457 -7.49 -16.41 4.55
N VAL A 458 -8.82 -16.32 4.58
CA VAL A 458 -9.69 -16.99 3.59
C VAL A 458 -9.41 -16.46 2.18
N LEU A 459 -9.37 -15.14 2.00
CA LEU A 459 -9.07 -14.54 0.70
C LEU A 459 -7.69 -14.92 0.20
N GLN A 460 -6.66 -14.85 1.06
CA GLN A 460 -5.29 -15.21 0.74
C GLN A 460 -5.18 -16.68 0.29
N ARG A 461 -5.92 -17.59 0.95
CA ARG A 461 -5.96 -19.02 0.61
C ARG A 461 -6.52 -19.27 -0.79
N TRP A 462 -7.62 -18.59 -1.14
CA TRP A 462 -8.37 -18.90 -2.37
C TRP A 462 -7.99 -18.01 -3.56
N LEU A 463 -7.30 -16.89 -3.34
CA LEU A 463 -6.97 -15.95 -4.40
C LEU A 463 -6.16 -16.59 -5.54
N MET A 464 -5.03 -17.25 -5.23
CA MET A 464 -4.15 -17.81 -6.25
C MET A 464 -4.82 -18.93 -7.06
N PRO A 465 -5.44 -19.96 -6.45
CA PRO A 465 -6.14 -21.00 -7.21
C PRO A 465 -7.24 -20.46 -8.13
N VAL A 466 -8.00 -19.46 -7.66
CA VAL A 466 -9.04 -18.80 -8.47
C VAL A 466 -8.43 -17.99 -9.62
N MET A 467 -7.32 -17.30 -9.37
CA MET A 467 -6.63 -16.50 -10.39
C MET A 467 -5.89 -17.34 -11.43
N GLU A 468 -5.44 -18.54 -11.08
CA GLU A 468 -4.78 -19.49 -11.99
C GLU A 468 -5.78 -20.33 -12.78
N GLY A 469 -7.07 -20.29 -12.43
CA GLY A 469 -8.12 -21.00 -13.14
C GLY A 469 -8.29 -22.46 -12.71
N GLU A 470 -7.65 -22.86 -11.61
CA GLU A 470 -7.66 -24.26 -11.14
C GLU A 470 -9.06 -24.80 -10.85
N VAL A 471 -9.96 -23.93 -10.38
CA VAL A 471 -11.36 -24.25 -10.14
C VAL A 471 -12.08 -24.50 -11.47
N ALA A 472 -11.86 -23.64 -12.47
CA ALA A 472 -12.48 -23.78 -13.80
C ALA A 472 -11.94 -25.00 -14.56
N ASP A 473 -10.69 -25.38 -14.32
CA ASP A 473 -10.04 -26.58 -14.87
C ASP A 473 -10.50 -27.88 -14.18
N GLY A 474 -11.39 -27.80 -13.18
CA GLY A 474 -11.91 -28.96 -12.46
C GLY A 474 -10.88 -29.66 -11.57
N LYS A 475 -9.82 -28.96 -11.13
CA LYS A 475 -8.79 -29.52 -10.23
C LYS A 475 -9.28 -29.72 -8.79
N PHE A 476 -10.45 -29.16 -8.46
CA PHE A 476 -11.02 -29.18 -7.12
C PHE A 476 -12.03 -30.30 -6.98
N THR A 477 -12.05 -30.96 -5.82
CA THR A 477 -13.14 -31.89 -5.49
C THR A 477 -14.42 -31.12 -5.16
N PRO A 478 -15.61 -31.74 -5.29
CA PRO A 478 -16.87 -31.10 -4.91
C PRO A 478 -16.88 -30.55 -3.48
N ASP A 479 -16.27 -31.27 -2.53
CA ASP A 479 -16.15 -30.84 -1.13
C ASP A 479 -15.24 -29.61 -0.98
N GLN A 480 -14.16 -29.52 -1.76
CA GLN A 480 -13.26 -28.37 -1.76
C GLN A 480 -13.94 -27.13 -2.34
N GLU A 481 -14.67 -27.30 -3.45
CA GLU A 481 -15.43 -26.23 -4.08
C GLU A 481 -16.54 -25.71 -3.16
N GLN A 482 -17.31 -26.60 -2.54
CA GLN A 482 -18.33 -26.23 -1.56
C GLN A 482 -17.71 -25.49 -0.36
N SER A 483 -16.61 -25.99 0.20
CA SER A 483 -15.91 -25.36 1.31
C SER A 483 -15.36 -23.97 0.95
N MET A 484 -14.86 -23.80 -0.28
CA MET A 484 -14.44 -22.50 -0.80
C MET A 484 -15.63 -21.53 -0.83
N PHE A 485 -16.75 -21.93 -1.43
CA PHE A 485 -17.94 -21.08 -1.51
C PHE A 485 -18.53 -20.74 -0.14
N ASP A 486 -18.56 -21.67 0.81
CA ASP A 486 -19.02 -21.41 2.18
C ASP A 486 -18.12 -20.38 2.89
N GLN A 487 -16.80 -20.52 2.75
CA GLN A 487 -15.84 -19.58 3.31
C GLN A 487 -15.93 -18.19 2.66
N LEU A 488 -16.02 -18.11 1.33
CA LEU A 488 -16.17 -16.85 0.60
C LEU A 488 -17.51 -16.16 0.93
N ASN A 489 -18.60 -16.93 1.07
CA ASN A 489 -19.90 -16.41 1.50
C ASN A 489 -19.85 -15.87 2.93
N TRP A 490 -19.08 -16.51 3.82
CA TRP A 490 -18.84 -15.97 5.16
C TRP A 490 -18.08 -14.64 5.10
N VAL A 491 -17.04 -14.52 4.27
CA VAL A 491 -16.32 -13.24 4.07
C VAL A 491 -17.26 -12.16 3.55
N ARG A 492 -18.06 -12.47 2.52
CA ARG A 492 -19.04 -11.57 1.91
C ARG A 492 -20.11 -11.10 2.90
N SER A 493 -20.63 -12.00 3.74
CA SER A 493 -21.77 -11.69 4.62
C SER A 493 -21.41 -11.21 6.04
N LYS A 494 -20.22 -11.55 6.55
CA LYS A 494 -19.84 -11.32 7.96
C LYS A 494 -18.66 -10.38 8.18
N THR A 495 -17.98 -9.94 7.11
CA THR A 495 -16.78 -9.10 7.24
C THR A 495 -16.89 -7.82 6.45
N LEU A 496 -16.05 -6.82 6.76
CA LEU A 496 -15.95 -5.60 5.95
C LEU A 496 -15.09 -5.81 4.68
N LEU A 497 -14.58 -7.01 4.44
CA LEU A 497 -13.85 -7.40 3.23
C LEU A 497 -14.79 -7.93 2.13
N SER A 498 -16.12 -7.77 2.28
CA SER A 498 -17.10 -8.21 1.28
C SER A 498 -16.75 -7.82 -0.16
N PRO A 499 -16.28 -6.59 -0.46
CA PRO A 499 -15.95 -6.23 -1.84
C PRO A 499 -14.83 -7.08 -2.45
N TYR A 500 -13.91 -7.61 -1.65
CA TYR A 500 -12.88 -8.54 -2.13
C TYR A 500 -13.42 -9.93 -2.43
N ALA A 501 -14.44 -10.38 -1.68
CA ALA A 501 -15.13 -11.63 -2.00
C ALA A 501 -15.87 -11.50 -3.34
N ASP A 502 -16.53 -10.36 -3.59
CA ASP A 502 -17.22 -10.10 -4.86
C ASP A 502 -16.27 -10.14 -6.07
N ILE A 503 -15.01 -9.69 -5.92
CA ILE A 503 -13.98 -9.84 -6.98
C ILE A 503 -13.74 -11.32 -7.32
N LEU A 504 -13.62 -12.18 -6.31
CA LEU A 504 -13.42 -13.61 -6.53
C LEU A 504 -14.68 -14.25 -7.13
N TYR A 505 -15.87 -13.90 -6.64
CA TYR A 505 -17.13 -14.37 -7.22
C TYR A 505 -17.30 -13.96 -8.68
N ALA A 506 -16.98 -12.72 -9.05
CA ALA A 506 -17.02 -12.25 -10.43
C ALA A 506 -16.12 -13.09 -11.35
N ARG A 507 -15.06 -13.71 -10.80
CA ARG A 507 -14.19 -14.66 -11.52
C ARG A 507 -14.67 -16.12 -11.46
N LEU A 508 -15.35 -16.53 -10.41
CA LEU A 508 -15.84 -17.91 -10.24
C LEU A 508 -17.16 -18.17 -10.98
N LEU A 509 -18.07 -17.20 -11.00
CA LEU A 509 -19.40 -17.39 -11.56
C LEU A 509 -19.36 -17.33 -13.09
N ALA A 510 -19.86 -18.39 -13.73
CA ALA A 510 -19.99 -18.45 -15.19
C ALA A 510 -21.02 -17.40 -15.66
N PRO A 511 -20.70 -16.59 -16.69
CA PRO A 511 -21.63 -15.60 -17.21
C PRO A 511 -22.69 -16.27 -18.10
N ASP A 512 -23.82 -16.63 -17.49
CA ASP A 512 -24.96 -17.29 -18.12
C ASP A 512 -26.29 -16.77 -17.51
N GLU A 513 -27.42 -17.26 -18.00
CA GLU A 513 -28.77 -16.83 -17.60
C GLU A 513 -29.20 -17.29 -16.18
N THR A 514 -28.49 -18.24 -15.57
CA THR A 514 -28.82 -18.73 -14.22
C THR A 514 -28.45 -17.68 -13.19
N MET A 515 -29.39 -17.34 -12.30
CA MET A 515 -29.20 -16.31 -11.27
C MET A 515 -28.65 -14.99 -11.86
N LEU A 516 -29.08 -14.65 -13.08
CA LEU A 516 -28.50 -13.57 -13.88
C LEU A 516 -28.39 -12.24 -13.13
N GLN A 517 -29.46 -11.83 -12.43
CA GLN A 517 -29.45 -10.58 -11.67
C GLN A 517 -28.41 -10.57 -10.55
N GLU A 518 -28.25 -11.68 -9.82
CA GLU A 518 -27.23 -11.77 -8.77
C GLU A 518 -25.82 -11.70 -9.36
N LYS A 519 -25.58 -12.33 -10.51
CA LYS A 519 -24.30 -12.25 -11.22
C LYS A 519 -24.00 -10.83 -11.69
N ILE A 520 -25.01 -10.10 -12.16
CA ILE A 520 -24.89 -8.67 -12.53
C ILE A 520 -24.51 -7.85 -11.30
N ASP A 521 -25.23 -8.00 -10.19
CA ASP A 521 -25.00 -7.23 -8.97
C ASP A 521 -23.60 -7.49 -8.39
N ILE A 522 -23.16 -8.76 -8.34
CA ILE A 522 -21.82 -9.15 -7.89
C ILE A 522 -20.74 -8.56 -8.81
N THR A 523 -20.92 -8.69 -10.13
CA THR A 523 -19.90 -8.23 -11.09
C THR A 523 -19.82 -6.70 -11.09
N GLN A 524 -20.96 -6.02 -11.00
CA GLN A 524 -21.01 -4.57 -10.83
C GLN A 524 -20.36 -4.12 -9.53
N SER A 525 -20.66 -4.80 -8.41
CA SER A 525 -20.03 -4.54 -7.11
C SER A 525 -18.50 -4.65 -7.22
N ALA A 526 -18.00 -5.74 -7.81
CA ALA A 526 -16.58 -5.94 -8.05
C ALA A 526 -15.96 -4.83 -8.91
N LEU A 527 -16.64 -4.43 -9.99
CA LEU A 527 -16.20 -3.33 -10.86
C LEU A 527 -16.20 -1.97 -10.16
N GLN A 528 -17.17 -1.69 -9.30
CA GLN A 528 -17.20 -0.42 -8.57
C GLN A 528 -16.07 -0.34 -7.53
N PHE A 529 -15.77 -1.45 -6.86
CA PHE A 529 -14.72 -1.46 -5.83
C PHE A 529 -13.31 -1.49 -6.44
N MET A 530 -13.07 -2.42 -7.36
CA MET A 530 -11.79 -2.58 -8.04
C MET A 530 -12.00 -3.26 -9.40
N PRO A 531 -12.14 -2.47 -10.49
CA PRO A 531 -12.21 -3.02 -11.83
C PRO A 531 -11.08 -4.02 -12.09
N THR A 532 -11.45 -5.24 -12.45
CA THR A 532 -10.52 -6.28 -12.86
C THR A 532 -10.81 -6.66 -14.30
N ARG A 533 -9.79 -7.17 -15.00
CA ARG A 533 -9.97 -7.68 -16.37
C ARG A 533 -11.08 -8.72 -16.44
N ALA A 534 -11.13 -9.68 -15.51
CA ALA A 534 -12.15 -10.71 -15.51
C ALA A 534 -13.58 -10.13 -15.41
N ALA A 535 -13.80 -9.24 -14.43
CA ALA A 535 -15.10 -8.61 -14.25
C ALA A 535 -15.47 -7.70 -15.43
N ALA A 536 -14.52 -6.92 -15.95
CA ALA A 536 -14.74 -5.94 -17.02
C ALA A 536 -15.13 -6.58 -18.36
N TYR A 537 -14.60 -7.77 -18.67
CA TYR A 537 -15.01 -8.50 -19.87
C TYR A 537 -16.27 -9.37 -19.66
N ARG A 538 -16.62 -9.75 -18.43
CA ARG A 538 -17.83 -10.56 -18.17
C ARG A 538 -19.09 -9.72 -18.03
N TYR A 539 -18.98 -8.53 -17.43
CA TYR A 539 -20.11 -7.65 -17.18
C TYR A 539 -20.90 -7.29 -18.46
N PRO A 540 -20.26 -6.95 -19.59
CA PRO A 540 -20.97 -6.69 -20.84
C PRO A 540 -21.87 -7.84 -21.30
N LEU A 541 -21.40 -9.09 -21.18
CA LEU A 541 -22.17 -10.26 -21.56
C LEU A 541 -23.41 -10.41 -20.68
N LEU A 542 -23.23 -10.28 -19.36
CA LEU A 542 -24.34 -10.35 -18.40
C LEU A 542 -25.40 -9.29 -18.68
N LEU A 543 -24.99 -8.07 -19.03
CA LEU A 543 -25.91 -6.99 -19.41
C LEU A 543 -26.71 -7.30 -20.67
N VAL A 544 -26.05 -7.85 -21.70
CA VAL A 544 -26.71 -8.26 -22.94
C VAL A 544 -27.71 -9.38 -22.69
N LEU A 545 -27.33 -10.40 -21.90
CA LEU A 545 -28.25 -11.47 -21.49
C LEU A 545 -29.46 -10.93 -20.71
N ASN A 546 -29.31 -9.80 -20.02
CA ASN A 546 -30.38 -9.12 -19.30
C ASN A 546 -31.20 -8.15 -20.19
N GLY A 547 -31.00 -8.16 -21.51
CA GLY A 547 -31.70 -7.29 -22.43
C GLY A 547 -31.21 -5.83 -22.40
N GLN A 548 -29.98 -5.57 -21.98
CA GLN A 548 -29.35 -4.24 -21.92
C GLN A 548 -28.15 -4.12 -22.88
N PRO A 549 -28.36 -4.24 -24.21
CA PRO A 549 -27.26 -4.27 -25.18
C PRO A 549 -26.46 -2.95 -25.23
N ASP A 550 -27.13 -1.79 -25.19
CA ASP A 550 -26.46 -0.48 -25.24
C ASP A 550 -25.47 -0.28 -24.08
N GLU A 551 -25.87 -0.71 -22.88
CA GLU A 551 -25.01 -0.68 -21.70
C GLU A 551 -23.86 -1.66 -21.85
N GLY A 552 -24.13 -2.89 -22.33
CA GLY A 552 -23.11 -3.88 -22.62
C GLY A 552 -22.04 -3.36 -23.58
N ILE A 553 -22.44 -2.71 -24.68
CA ILE A 553 -21.52 -2.10 -25.65
C ILE A 553 -20.65 -1.04 -24.98
N ARG A 554 -21.25 -0.16 -24.17
CA ARG A 554 -20.52 0.90 -23.46
C ARG A 554 -19.50 0.32 -22.48
N GLN A 555 -19.89 -0.66 -21.67
CA GLN A 555 -19.00 -1.30 -20.72
C GLN A 555 -17.88 -2.09 -21.41
N LEU A 556 -18.18 -2.74 -22.54
CA LEU A 556 -17.16 -3.42 -23.33
C LEU A 556 -16.14 -2.44 -23.93
N ARG A 557 -16.59 -1.26 -24.38
CA ARG A 557 -15.67 -0.19 -24.81
C ARG A 557 -14.72 0.20 -23.69
N ASN A 558 -15.23 0.43 -22.48
CA ASN A 558 -14.39 0.77 -21.33
C ASN A 558 -13.39 -0.35 -21.02
N ALA A 559 -13.83 -1.61 -21.01
CA ALA A 559 -12.99 -2.78 -20.78
C ALA A 559 -11.85 -2.91 -21.80
N LEU A 560 -12.13 -2.69 -23.09
CA LEU A 560 -11.13 -2.77 -24.17
C LEU A 560 -10.06 -1.69 -24.07
N VAL A 561 -10.43 -0.51 -23.60
CA VAL A 561 -9.50 0.61 -23.46
C VAL A 561 -8.68 0.48 -22.17
N VAL A 562 -9.31 0.13 -21.05
CA VAL A 562 -8.64 0.01 -19.74
C VAL A 562 -7.79 -1.26 -19.62
N PHE A 563 -8.24 -2.38 -20.19
CA PHE A 563 -7.55 -3.67 -20.16
C PHE A 563 -7.21 -4.14 -21.57
N PRO A 564 -6.26 -3.49 -22.27
CA PRO A 564 -5.85 -3.91 -23.60
C PRO A 564 -5.19 -5.30 -23.54
N GLY A 565 -5.39 -6.09 -24.59
CA GLY A 565 -4.81 -7.43 -24.68
C GLY A 565 -5.48 -8.30 -25.74
N SER A 566 -4.98 -9.53 -25.87
CA SER A 566 -5.50 -10.50 -26.83
C SER A 566 -6.85 -11.04 -26.39
N PHE A 567 -7.92 -10.52 -26.98
CA PHE A 567 -9.31 -10.92 -26.75
C PHE A 567 -9.55 -12.45 -26.79
N THR A 568 -8.72 -13.19 -27.53
CA THR A 568 -8.77 -14.66 -27.60
C THR A 568 -8.51 -15.38 -26.28
N LYS A 569 -7.82 -14.75 -25.31
CA LYS A 569 -7.69 -15.35 -23.97
C LYS A 569 -9.01 -15.22 -23.20
N GLN A 570 -9.65 -14.06 -23.27
CA GLN A 570 -10.90 -13.78 -22.59
C GLN A 570 -12.07 -14.62 -23.14
N LEU A 571 -12.11 -14.87 -24.45
CA LEU A 571 -13.09 -15.78 -25.06
C LEU A 571 -13.06 -17.19 -24.45
N ARG A 572 -11.86 -17.71 -24.09
CA ARG A 572 -11.74 -19.05 -23.48
C ARG A 572 -12.39 -19.13 -22.11
N ASP A 573 -12.46 -18.01 -21.40
CA ASP A 573 -13.07 -17.92 -20.07
C ASP A 573 -14.60 -17.72 -20.14
N LEU A 574 -15.18 -17.67 -21.34
CA LEU A 574 -16.62 -17.52 -21.59
C LEU A 574 -17.22 -18.83 -22.12
N PRO A 575 -18.47 -19.16 -21.74
CA PRO A 575 -19.16 -20.34 -22.28
C PRO A 575 -19.26 -20.30 -23.81
N PHE A 576 -18.93 -21.41 -24.48
CA PHE A 576 -18.87 -21.49 -25.95
C PHE A 576 -20.16 -21.02 -26.64
N GLN A 577 -21.32 -21.31 -26.05
CA GLN A 577 -22.63 -20.91 -26.59
C GLN A 577 -22.81 -19.39 -26.76
N TYR A 578 -22.05 -18.58 -26.00
CA TYR A 578 -22.14 -17.12 -26.04
C TYR A 578 -21.04 -16.46 -26.88
N TRP A 579 -20.15 -17.25 -27.51
CA TRP A 579 -19.03 -16.70 -28.28
C TRP A 579 -19.49 -15.84 -29.44
N GLN A 580 -20.49 -16.30 -30.21
CA GLN A 580 -21.01 -15.53 -31.34
C GLN A 580 -21.63 -14.20 -30.88
N LEU A 581 -22.50 -14.25 -29.87
CA LEU A 581 -23.12 -13.08 -29.26
C LEU A 581 -22.07 -12.06 -28.79
N TYR A 582 -21.01 -12.52 -28.15
CA TYR A 582 -19.94 -11.64 -27.68
C TYR A 582 -19.11 -11.06 -28.83
N VAL A 583 -18.87 -11.83 -29.89
CA VAL A 583 -18.16 -11.33 -31.09
C VAL A 583 -18.97 -10.24 -31.77
N GLU A 584 -20.29 -10.39 -31.87
CA GLU A 584 -21.20 -9.34 -32.38
C GLU A 584 -21.11 -8.09 -31.50
N LEU A 585 -21.19 -8.25 -30.18
CA LEU A 585 -21.01 -7.16 -29.21
C LEU A 585 -19.65 -6.45 -29.38
N LEU A 586 -18.59 -7.22 -29.63
CA LEU A 586 -17.25 -6.69 -29.84
C LEU A 586 -17.14 -5.87 -31.13
N GLN A 587 -17.78 -6.31 -32.21
CA GLN A 587 -17.84 -5.58 -33.48
C GLN A 587 -18.51 -4.22 -33.29
N GLU A 588 -19.61 -4.17 -32.53
CA GLU A 588 -20.31 -2.91 -32.23
C GLU A 588 -19.53 -2.01 -31.25
N ALA A 589 -18.85 -2.62 -30.26
CA ALA A 589 -18.01 -1.89 -29.32
C ALA A 589 -16.79 -1.28 -30.02
N LYS A 590 -16.20 -1.98 -31.00
CA LYS A 590 -15.02 -1.54 -31.73
C LYS A 590 -15.21 -1.73 -33.24
N PRO A 591 -15.91 -0.81 -33.93
CA PRO A 591 -16.28 -0.95 -35.35
C PRO A 591 -15.10 -1.04 -36.35
N LYS A 592 -13.85 -0.88 -35.89
CA LYS A 592 -12.63 -1.05 -36.70
C LYS A 592 -11.96 -2.42 -36.57
N LEU A 593 -12.56 -3.37 -35.84
CA LEU A 593 -12.09 -4.76 -35.75
C LEU A 593 -12.91 -5.63 -36.72
N ASN A 594 -12.59 -5.55 -38.02
CA ASN A 594 -12.91 -6.63 -38.97
C ASN A 594 -12.07 -7.86 -38.57
N ILE A 595 -12.54 -8.62 -37.58
CA ILE A 595 -11.87 -9.87 -37.13
C ILE A 595 -12.07 -11.00 -38.17
N LEU A 596 -12.87 -10.76 -39.22
CA LEU A 596 -13.11 -11.70 -40.33
C LEU A 596 -12.44 -11.33 -41.67
N GLU A 597 -11.66 -10.24 -41.77
CA GLU A 597 -10.83 -9.96 -42.95
C GLU A 597 -9.33 -10.11 -42.65
N LYS A 598 -8.93 -11.35 -42.36
CA LYS A 598 -7.62 -11.83 -42.79
C LYS A 598 -7.81 -13.18 -43.47
N GLN A 599 -8.50 -13.17 -44.61
CA GLN A 599 -8.03 -14.07 -45.66
C GLN A 599 -6.70 -13.48 -46.16
N PRO A 600 -5.60 -14.25 -46.17
CA PRO A 600 -4.36 -13.77 -46.74
C PRO A 600 -4.62 -13.39 -48.20
N THR A 601 -4.16 -12.20 -48.60
CA THR A 601 -4.18 -11.82 -50.02
C THR A 601 -3.48 -12.91 -50.84
N PRO A 602 -3.86 -13.13 -52.11
CA PRO A 602 -3.25 -14.17 -52.96
C PRO A 602 -1.71 -14.07 -53.03
N GLU A 603 -1.17 -12.86 -52.87
CA GLU A 603 0.27 -12.60 -52.75
C GLU A 603 0.91 -13.20 -51.48
N ALA A 604 0.23 -13.12 -50.33
CA ALA A 604 0.70 -13.72 -49.08
C ALA A 604 0.60 -15.26 -49.09
N GLN A 605 -0.30 -15.84 -49.88
CA GLN A 605 -0.35 -17.29 -50.13
C GLN A 605 0.79 -17.74 -51.06
N SER A 606 1.13 -16.94 -52.08
CA SER A 606 2.28 -17.18 -52.97
C SER A 606 3.62 -17.11 -52.21
N GLU A 607 3.80 -16.11 -51.34
CA GLU A 607 5.02 -15.98 -50.53
C GLU A 607 5.12 -17.05 -49.44
N ALA A 608 4.01 -17.48 -48.84
CA ALA A 608 4.01 -18.57 -47.86
C ALA A 608 4.34 -19.93 -48.51
N VAL A 609 3.88 -20.18 -49.74
CA VAL A 609 4.24 -21.38 -50.51
C VAL A 609 5.71 -21.32 -50.98
N GLY A 610 6.20 -20.15 -51.39
CA GLY A 610 7.61 -19.93 -51.74
C GLY A 610 8.57 -20.13 -50.55
N ALA A 611 8.22 -19.60 -49.37
CA ALA A 611 8.99 -19.75 -48.15
C ALA A 611 8.95 -21.19 -47.58
N ALA A 612 7.83 -21.89 -47.73
CA ALA A 612 7.73 -23.31 -47.37
C ALA A 612 8.57 -24.21 -48.29
N THR A 613 8.66 -23.87 -49.59
CA THR A 613 9.50 -24.60 -50.56
C THR A 613 11.00 -24.37 -50.32
N LEU A 614 11.39 -23.17 -49.90
CA LEU A 614 12.77 -22.85 -49.52
C LEU A 614 13.18 -23.51 -48.19
N LYS A 615 12.28 -23.59 -47.19
CA LYS A 615 12.52 -24.35 -45.96
C LYS A 615 12.62 -25.86 -46.21
N SER A 616 11.80 -26.41 -47.11
CA SER A 616 11.88 -27.83 -47.51
C SER A 616 13.20 -28.18 -48.21
N LYS A 617 13.72 -27.29 -49.08
CA LYS A 617 15.04 -27.46 -49.71
C LYS A 617 16.21 -27.31 -48.73
N ALA A 618 16.11 -26.39 -47.76
CA ALA A 618 17.14 -26.20 -46.73
C ALA A 618 17.23 -27.39 -45.74
N VAL A 619 16.08 -27.99 -45.39
CA VAL A 619 16.04 -29.21 -44.56
C VAL A 619 16.56 -30.43 -45.34
N GLY A 620 16.23 -30.55 -46.64
CA GLY A 620 16.78 -31.61 -47.50
C GLY A 620 18.31 -31.55 -47.67
N ALA A 621 18.88 -30.35 -47.78
CA ALA A 621 20.33 -30.16 -47.90
C ALA A 621 21.09 -30.44 -46.58
N ALA A 622 20.50 -30.10 -45.43
CA ALA A 622 21.08 -30.40 -44.12
C ALA A 622 21.09 -31.92 -43.81
N THR A 623 20.06 -32.65 -44.26
CA THR A 623 19.96 -34.11 -44.06
C THR A 623 20.91 -34.89 -44.97
N GLN A 624 21.29 -34.34 -46.13
CA GLN A 624 22.28 -34.93 -47.04
C GLN A 624 23.72 -34.74 -46.52
N GLN A 625 23.99 -33.62 -45.85
CA GLN A 625 25.31 -33.32 -45.28
C GLN A 625 25.58 -34.13 -43.99
N GLU A 626 24.56 -34.38 -43.16
CA GLU A 626 24.67 -35.31 -42.02
C GLU A 626 24.83 -36.79 -42.46
N ALA A 627 24.30 -37.17 -43.63
CA ALA A 627 24.48 -38.52 -44.18
C ALA A 627 25.88 -38.73 -44.81
N GLU A 628 26.49 -37.69 -45.38
CA GLU A 628 27.88 -37.73 -45.89
C GLU A 628 28.92 -37.72 -44.75
N ASP A 629 28.68 -36.96 -43.66
CA ASP A 629 29.56 -36.96 -42.48
C ASP A 629 29.47 -38.28 -41.68
N SER A 630 28.31 -38.95 -41.66
CA SER A 630 28.17 -40.27 -41.01
C SER A 630 28.82 -41.41 -41.79
N ALA A 631 29.05 -41.25 -43.11
CA ALA A 631 29.76 -42.23 -43.93
C ALA A 631 31.29 -42.07 -43.87
N ALA A 632 31.78 -40.87 -43.54
CA ALA A 632 33.21 -40.59 -43.39
C ALA A 632 33.81 -41.03 -42.02
N LEU A 633 32.96 -41.35 -41.04
CA LEU A 633 33.36 -41.83 -39.70
C LEU A 633 33.39 -43.36 -39.56
N GLN A 634 33.03 -44.12 -40.59
CA GLN A 634 33.04 -45.60 -40.59
C GLN A 634 34.30 -46.23 -41.21
N ASP A 635 35.28 -45.46 -41.68
CA ASP A 635 36.47 -45.99 -42.40
C ASP A 635 37.82 -45.65 -41.72
N ALA A 636 37.83 -45.34 -40.42
CA ALA A 636 39.09 -45.08 -39.71
C ALA A 636 39.06 -45.58 -38.24
N GLY A 637 39.77 -46.68 -37.97
CA GLY A 637 40.37 -46.93 -36.66
C GLY A 637 39.99 -48.24 -35.98
N ASP A 638 40.58 -49.34 -36.44
CA ASP A 638 40.82 -50.56 -35.66
C ASP A 638 41.89 -50.31 -34.56
N GLU A 639 41.85 -51.17 -33.53
CA GLU A 639 42.80 -51.40 -32.43
C GLU A 639 42.83 -50.38 -31.27
N GLU A 640 42.23 -50.71 -30.11
CA GLU A 640 43.00 -51.20 -28.94
C GLU A 640 42.09 -51.72 -27.78
N LYS A 641 42.36 -52.99 -27.42
CA LYS A 641 42.08 -53.82 -26.24
C LYS A 641 41.14 -53.41 -25.07
N ILE A 642 40.19 -54.34 -24.81
CA ILE A 642 39.99 -55.18 -23.59
C ILE A 642 39.74 -54.46 -22.24
N GLU A 643 38.50 -54.54 -21.70
CA GLU A 643 38.05 -55.46 -20.61
C GLU A 643 36.79 -54.91 -19.89
N THR A 644 35.65 -55.56 -20.10
CA THR A 644 34.50 -55.64 -19.16
C THR A 644 34.77 -56.78 -18.14
N PRO A 645 34.03 -56.98 -17.01
CA PRO A 645 32.61 -56.63 -16.80
C PRO A 645 32.12 -56.32 -15.36
N ALA A 646 30.86 -55.87 -15.30
CA ALA A 646 29.77 -56.21 -14.36
C ALA A 646 29.99 -56.14 -12.83
N ALA A 647 29.06 -55.47 -12.13
CA ALA A 647 27.96 -56.10 -11.38
C ALA A 647 27.45 -55.24 -10.21
N ASP A 648 26.19 -55.51 -9.86
CA ASP A 648 25.54 -55.40 -8.54
C ASP A 648 24.75 -54.15 -8.14
N ILE A 649 23.44 -54.39 -8.21
CA ILE A 649 22.34 -53.85 -7.42
C ILE A 649 22.50 -54.37 -5.96
N GLU A 650 22.43 -53.51 -4.95
CA GLU A 650 21.60 -53.71 -3.75
C GLU A 650 21.69 -52.50 -2.78
N GLU A 651 20.53 -51.85 -2.62
CA GLU A 651 19.84 -51.53 -1.36
C GLU A 651 20.64 -51.40 -0.04
N SER A 652 20.54 -50.23 0.62
CA SER A 652 20.13 -50.08 2.03
C SER A 652 20.68 -48.81 2.71
N ALA A 653 19.75 -47.91 3.03
CA ALA A 653 19.57 -47.17 4.28
C ALA A 653 20.76 -46.61 5.11
N ALA A 654 20.57 -45.32 5.45
CA ALA A 654 20.80 -44.65 6.74
C ALA A 654 22.16 -43.98 7.04
N GLU A 655 22.01 -42.83 7.75
CA GLU A 655 22.98 -42.03 8.51
C GLU A 655 23.78 -40.92 7.80
N ASN A 656 23.20 -39.72 7.67
CA ASN A 656 23.40 -38.60 8.63
C ASN A 656 22.61 -37.35 8.23
#